data_AF-A0AAD5FJF6-F1
#
_entry.id   AF-A0AAD5FJF6-F1
#
_cell.length_a   1.000
_cell.length_b   1.000
_cell.length_c   1.000
_cell.angle_alpha   90.00
_cell.angle_beta   90.00
_cell.angle_gamma   90.00
#
_symmetry.space_group_name_H-M   'P 1'
#
loop_
_entity.id
_entity.type
_entity.pdbx_description
1 polymer ?
#
loop_
_entity_poly.entity_id
_entity_poly.type
_entity_poly.pdbx_seq_one_letter_code
_entity_poly.pdbx_strand_id
1 'polypeptide(L)'
;MEDSVIQQHLHHYKQATESAREDLAALQAKYQNLNLQLVDCRSKLSSQKTTVKDLKEESDRYKENEARQASLISSLRESIHNTEQEMISIVSSKKITDVKLQELTKENEDLKKRVLQQEIQSKQYIKEWKRTKQETSNLQRKCEDFLSRLASKLSVNLAENDKPMDTILSSVELCCKERDRQKAQLCALEESIKSHEVESKASRETLRRLVADVDHEQNVSALRASDLNSARQELHAILLKKQSLEVDNKSLRNKLQENELALVAAREGWNTYETRSQDLEQKLLRSQNEAQALHSRMESFLKQVQVLLGNEPDTSLPKEEHILERLVEVCRSEKSSTETAAGMEARLTEVLQELDRQSELHRAAEQKVHQLQKKMQTLELELLTAEVSKDEDSHEKQIYLKFLEDLSEKLKIEHIAADLGFDMRLEAILTRAEQLTRQEGTALVQNKTLVYSLQKKLKEQKQRLESKELHMDLLRRKVAHLDEEKRSLSALAIERDDTALASKKLQKKVARLQTELNSMRLSTTDLKAQLSHTNELKIRVMEQNRTIEDQTKSLGKLEKNKVKVEKRLATVKTELQNQEHRARDELEQTQRLLHSQAGAIAELTHREKKLLDFCTVIAQMLGVNMPASVPSCEVIKRLEVLINSGHHFSFTKQCGVPHHQHHLVLIPDTSASSVITAGSLGPEGRMQPPLNTKTTT
;
A
#
# COMPACT_ATOMS: atom_id res chain seq x y z
N MET A 1 61.93 171.47 -152.04
CA MET A 1 62.38 170.84 -150.79
C MET A 1 61.88 171.73 -149.67
N GLU A 2 61.19 171.19 -148.65
CA GLU A 2 61.19 171.71 -147.25
C GLU A 2 60.23 170.89 -146.36
N ASP A 3 58.96 170.69 -146.74
CA ASP A 3 57.94 170.01 -145.90
C ASP A 3 58.22 168.54 -145.51
N SER A 4 59.22 167.90 -146.12
CA SER A 4 59.60 166.50 -145.81
C SER A 4 60.09 166.30 -144.37
N VAL A 5 60.47 167.37 -143.66
CA VAL A 5 61.00 167.30 -142.28
C VAL A 5 59.88 167.25 -141.24
N ILE A 6 58.75 167.93 -141.48
CA ILE A 6 57.63 168.02 -140.53
C ILE A 6 56.98 166.65 -140.31
N GLN A 7 56.88 165.81 -141.37
CA GLN A 7 56.35 164.45 -141.26
C GLN A 7 57.18 163.55 -140.33
N GLN A 8 58.51 163.69 -140.29
CA GLN A 8 59.38 162.84 -139.46
C GLN A 8 59.21 163.14 -137.96
N HIS A 9 59.18 164.41 -137.56
CA HIS A 9 58.95 164.77 -136.15
C HIS A 9 57.56 164.38 -135.66
N LEU A 10 56.53 164.50 -136.50
CA LEU A 10 55.17 164.09 -136.14
C LEU A 10 55.06 162.57 -135.94
N HIS A 11 55.79 161.78 -136.73
CA HIS A 11 55.84 160.32 -136.60
C HIS A 11 56.55 159.91 -135.30
N HIS A 12 57.69 160.52 -134.98
CA HIS A 12 58.45 160.23 -133.76
C HIS A 12 57.66 160.52 -132.47
N TYR A 13 56.91 161.63 -132.43
CA TYR A 13 56.03 161.96 -131.31
C TYR A 13 54.87 160.96 -131.16
N LYS A 14 54.24 160.55 -132.27
CA LYS A 14 53.24 159.47 -132.24
C LYS A 14 53.81 158.20 -131.63
N GLN A 15 54.93 157.72 -132.16
CA GLN A 15 55.56 156.47 -131.74
C GLN A 15 55.97 156.48 -130.26
N ALA A 16 56.45 157.62 -129.75
CA ALA A 16 56.73 157.80 -128.33
C ALA A 16 55.46 157.80 -127.46
N THR A 17 54.37 158.44 -127.91
CA THR A 17 53.08 158.42 -127.18
C THR A 17 52.35 157.08 -127.27
N GLU A 18 52.54 156.33 -128.35
CA GLU A 18 52.03 154.96 -128.51
C GLU A 18 52.82 154.01 -127.60
N SER A 19 54.15 154.06 -127.58
CA SER A 19 54.99 153.30 -126.64
C SER A 19 54.69 153.63 -125.17
N ALA A 20 54.55 154.91 -124.80
CA ALA A 20 54.19 155.29 -123.42
C ALA A 20 52.78 154.83 -123.02
N ARG A 21 51.87 154.68 -124.00
CA ARG A 21 50.51 154.17 -123.80
C ARG A 21 50.48 152.65 -123.71
N GLU A 22 51.34 151.96 -124.45
CA GLU A 22 51.59 150.52 -124.30
C GLU A 22 52.24 150.19 -122.95
N ASP A 23 53.25 150.95 -122.52
CA ASP A 23 53.87 150.81 -121.20
C ASP A 23 52.87 151.08 -120.07
N LEU A 24 52.05 152.13 -120.18
CA LEU A 24 51.00 152.39 -119.19
C LEU A 24 49.93 151.30 -119.19
N ALA A 25 49.53 150.78 -120.35
CA ALA A 25 48.63 149.63 -120.44
C ALA A 25 49.25 148.35 -119.86
N ALA A 26 50.55 148.10 -120.07
CA ALA A 26 51.27 146.96 -119.52
C ALA A 26 51.46 147.07 -118.00
N LEU A 27 51.71 148.28 -117.48
CA LEU A 27 51.79 148.55 -116.05
C LEU A 27 50.41 148.43 -115.38
N GLN A 28 49.35 148.91 -116.05
CA GLN A 28 47.97 148.81 -115.60
C GLN A 28 47.47 147.34 -115.64
N ALA A 29 47.84 146.57 -116.67
CA ALA A 29 47.61 145.13 -116.74
C ALA A 29 48.39 144.37 -115.65
N LYS A 30 49.66 144.74 -115.38
CA LYS A 30 50.41 144.21 -114.23
C LYS A 30 49.73 144.53 -112.90
N TYR A 31 49.26 145.76 -112.70
CA TYR A 31 48.54 146.16 -111.49
C TYR A 31 47.22 145.39 -111.33
N GLN A 32 46.43 145.26 -112.40
CA GLN A 32 45.20 144.46 -112.40
C GLN A 32 45.50 142.99 -112.09
N ASN A 33 46.53 142.40 -112.70
CA ASN A 33 46.95 141.01 -112.44
C ASN A 33 47.43 140.83 -111.00
N LEU A 34 48.26 141.74 -110.47
CA LEU A 34 48.74 141.68 -109.09
C LEU A 34 47.60 141.91 -108.07
N ASN A 35 46.63 142.78 -108.37
CA ASN A 35 45.46 142.98 -107.53
C ASN A 35 44.51 141.77 -107.57
N LEU A 36 44.34 141.13 -108.74
CA LEU A 36 43.65 139.84 -108.88
C LEU A 36 44.34 138.76 -108.04
N GLN A 37 45.68 138.65 -108.08
CA GLN A 37 46.46 137.75 -107.23
C GLN A 37 46.29 138.06 -105.73
N LEU A 38 46.22 139.32 -105.34
CA LEU A 38 46.05 139.72 -103.93
C LEU A 38 44.63 139.41 -103.42
N VAL A 39 43.61 139.63 -104.25
CA VAL A 39 42.22 139.23 -103.98
C VAL A 39 42.09 137.70 -103.92
N ASP A 40 42.72 136.97 -104.86
CA ASP A 40 42.81 135.51 -104.88
C ASP A 40 43.52 134.98 -103.62
N CYS A 41 44.67 135.53 -103.22
CA CYS A 41 45.35 135.19 -101.98
C CYS A 41 44.51 135.48 -100.73
N ARG A 42 43.74 136.58 -100.71
CA ARG A 42 42.79 136.87 -99.62
C ARG A 42 41.62 135.89 -99.58
N SER A 43 41.09 135.47 -100.73
CA SER A 43 40.04 134.44 -100.79
C SER A 43 40.55 133.05 -100.38
N LYS A 44 41.80 132.71 -100.74
CA LYS A 44 42.51 131.50 -100.30
C LYS A 44 42.79 131.52 -98.80
N LEU A 45 43.25 132.65 -98.25
CA LEU A 45 43.44 132.80 -96.80
C LEU A 45 42.11 132.74 -96.04
N SER A 46 41.04 133.32 -96.58
CA SER A 46 39.71 133.26 -95.99
C SER A 46 39.14 131.85 -95.99
N SER A 47 39.31 131.10 -97.09
CA SER A 47 38.85 129.71 -97.20
C SER A 47 39.69 128.73 -96.38
N GLN A 48 41.00 128.94 -96.26
CA GLN A 48 41.83 128.22 -95.27
C GLN A 48 41.41 128.54 -93.82
N LYS A 49 41.01 129.79 -93.54
CA LYS A 49 40.52 130.17 -92.21
C LYS A 49 39.16 129.55 -91.88
N THR A 50 38.28 129.35 -92.87
CA THR A 50 37.07 128.55 -92.66
C THR A 50 37.41 127.08 -92.46
N THR A 51 38.19 126.44 -93.34
CA THR A 51 38.50 125.00 -93.17
C THR A 51 39.22 124.68 -91.86
N VAL A 52 40.09 125.56 -91.35
CA VAL A 52 40.71 125.40 -90.01
C VAL A 52 39.68 125.53 -88.88
N LYS A 53 38.67 126.40 -89.01
CA LYS A 53 37.55 126.47 -88.06
C LYS A 53 36.69 125.21 -88.15
N ASP A 54 36.35 124.77 -89.35
CA ASP A 54 35.51 123.60 -89.60
C ASP A 54 36.18 122.31 -89.08
N LEU A 55 37.50 122.16 -89.29
CA LEU A 55 38.33 121.08 -88.73
C LEU A 55 38.46 121.14 -87.22
N LYS A 56 38.47 122.33 -86.61
CA LYS A 56 38.48 122.46 -85.15
C LYS A 56 37.14 122.06 -84.55
N GLU A 57 36.04 122.54 -85.11
CA GLU A 57 34.69 122.13 -84.71
C GLU A 57 34.49 120.62 -84.91
N GLU A 58 35.06 120.04 -85.97
CA GLU A 58 35.09 118.60 -86.18
C GLU A 58 35.91 117.86 -85.11
N SER A 59 37.10 118.37 -84.73
CA SER A 59 37.90 117.82 -83.63
C SER A 59 37.17 117.88 -82.29
N ASP A 60 36.44 118.97 -82.02
CA ASP A 60 35.67 119.13 -80.80
C ASP A 60 34.39 118.26 -80.82
N ARG A 61 33.75 118.05 -82.00
CA ARG A 61 32.71 117.02 -82.21
C ARG A 61 33.25 115.60 -81.95
N TYR A 62 34.47 115.27 -82.39
CA TYR A 62 35.08 113.96 -82.10
C TYR A 62 35.30 113.75 -80.60
N LYS A 63 35.82 114.74 -79.87
CA LYS A 63 35.99 114.66 -78.39
C LYS A 63 34.66 114.52 -77.66
N GLU A 64 33.62 115.22 -78.11
CA GLU A 64 32.29 115.08 -77.52
C GLU A 64 31.71 113.67 -77.78
N ASN A 65 31.90 113.14 -78.99
CA ASN A 65 31.51 111.77 -79.33
C ASN A 65 32.30 110.73 -78.52
N GLU A 66 33.61 110.92 -78.35
CA GLU A 66 34.48 110.09 -77.50
C GLU A 66 34.03 110.11 -76.02
N ALA A 67 33.73 111.29 -75.47
CA ALA A 67 33.22 111.43 -74.10
C ALA A 67 31.84 110.77 -73.92
N ARG A 68 30.93 110.89 -74.91
CA ARG A 68 29.64 110.18 -74.94
C ARG A 68 29.84 108.66 -75.01
N GLN A 69 30.77 108.17 -75.84
CA GLN A 69 31.10 106.74 -75.94
C GLN A 69 31.73 106.20 -74.65
N ALA A 70 32.65 106.94 -74.03
CA ALA A 70 33.25 106.57 -72.74
C ALA A 70 32.19 106.51 -71.62
N SER A 71 31.26 107.46 -71.59
CA SER A 71 30.15 107.48 -70.65
C SER A 71 29.21 106.28 -70.85
N LEU A 72 28.87 105.97 -72.11
CA LEU A 72 28.08 104.79 -72.48
C LEU A 72 28.79 103.49 -72.09
N ILE A 73 30.09 103.36 -72.36
CA ILE A 73 30.91 102.20 -71.95
C ILE A 73 30.94 102.06 -70.42
N SER A 74 31.00 103.16 -69.66
CA SER A 74 30.94 103.12 -68.20
C SER A 74 29.58 102.62 -67.71
N SER A 75 28.49 103.16 -68.25
CA SER A 75 27.12 102.74 -67.91
C SER A 75 26.85 101.27 -68.29
N LEU A 76 27.36 100.82 -69.44
CA LEU A 76 27.27 99.41 -69.85
C LEU A 76 28.08 98.49 -68.93
N ARG A 77 29.28 98.90 -68.48
CA ARG A 77 30.07 98.14 -67.50
C ARG A 77 29.39 98.05 -66.13
N GLU A 78 28.80 99.15 -65.66
CA GLU A 78 28.02 99.19 -64.43
C GLU A 78 26.77 98.30 -64.53
N SER A 79 26.05 98.36 -65.66
CA SER A 79 24.92 97.47 -65.93
C SER A 79 25.33 96.00 -65.97
N ILE A 80 26.46 95.65 -66.61
CA ILE A 80 26.99 94.28 -66.61
C ILE A 80 27.30 93.86 -65.17
N HIS A 81 28.02 94.67 -64.41
CA HIS A 81 28.40 94.33 -63.03
C HIS A 81 27.17 94.13 -62.13
N ASN A 82 26.14 94.97 -62.27
CA ASN A 82 24.88 94.79 -61.54
C ASN A 82 24.21 93.45 -61.90
N THR A 83 24.13 93.09 -63.19
CA THR A 83 23.60 91.77 -63.59
C THR A 83 24.47 90.59 -63.15
N GLU A 84 25.80 90.75 -63.02
CA GLU A 84 26.68 89.74 -62.44
C GLU A 84 26.40 89.54 -60.94
N GLN A 85 26.21 90.62 -60.17
CA GLN A 85 25.86 90.54 -58.75
C GLN A 85 24.47 89.95 -58.53
N GLU A 86 23.48 90.32 -59.36
CA GLU A 86 22.16 89.69 -59.38
C GLU A 86 22.27 88.18 -59.68
N MET A 87 23.07 87.79 -60.67
CA MET A 87 23.31 86.37 -60.97
C MET A 87 23.97 85.62 -59.80
N ILE A 88 24.93 86.23 -59.10
CA ILE A 88 25.55 85.65 -57.90
C ILE A 88 24.53 85.50 -56.76
N SER A 89 23.64 86.48 -56.58
CA SER A 89 22.53 86.43 -55.63
C SER A 89 21.52 85.33 -55.98
N ILE A 90 21.16 85.18 -57.26
CA ILE A 90 20.28 84.12 -57.77
C ILE A 90 20.93 82.74 -57.60
N VAL A 91 22.23 82.59 -57.88
CA VAL A 91 22.94 81.30 -57.72
C VAL A 91 23.11 80.92 -56.25
N SER A 92 23.35 81.88 -55.35
CA SER A 92 23.47 81.60 -53.91
C SER A 92 22.12 81.30 -53.26
N SER A 93 21.08 82.08 -53.55
CA SER A 93 19.71 81.77 -53.11
C SER A 93 19.21 80.44 -53.67
N LYS A 94 19.47 80.13 -54.95
CA LYS A 94 19.18 78.81 -55.53
C LYS A 94 19.86 77.68 -54.76
N LYS A 95 21.16 77.79 -54.44
CA LYS A 95 21.87 76.76 -53.64
C LYS A 95 21.20 76.54 -52.28
N ILE A 96 20.73 77.60 -51.63
CA ILE A 96 20.00 77.50 -50.35
C ILE A 96 18.65 76.79 -50.55
N THR A 97 17.90 77.09 -51.61
CA THR A 97 16.64 76.37 -51.89
C THR A 97 16.85 74.92 -52.30
N ASP A 98 17.91 74.62 -53.05
CA ASP A 98 18.25 73.25 -53.49
C ASP A 98 18.63 72.37 -52.27
N VAL A 99 19.43 72.91 -51.33
CA VAL A 99 19.74 72.22 -50.05
C VAL A 99 18.48 72.00 -49.21
N LYS A 100 17.63 73.02 -49.05
CA LYS A 100 16.39 72.90 -48.28
C LYS A 100 15.40 71.91 -48.91
N LEU A 101 15.38 71.82 -50.25
CA LEU A 101 14.61 70.82 -50.98
C LEU A 101 15.17 69.40 -50.75
N GLN A 102 16.49 69.25 -50.71
CA GLN A 102 17.14 67.98 -50.37
C GLN A 102 16.84 67.53 -48.91
N GLU A 103 16.81 68.46 -47.96
CA GLU A 103 16.41 68.18 -46.57
C GLU A 103 14.94 67.75 -46.47
N LEU A 104 14.02 68.50 -47.10
CA LEU A 104 12.59 68.20 -47.11
C LEU A 104 12.25 66.90 -47.85
N THR A 105 12.96 66.57 -48.93
CA THR A 105 12.76 65.29 -49.63
C THR A 105 13.22 64.10 -48.77
N LYS A 106 14.35 64.23 -48.06
CA LYS A 106 14.81 63.23 -47.09
C LYS A 106 13.83 63.06 -45.91
N GLU A 107 13.33 64.15 -45.34
CA GLU A 107 12.31 64.07 -44.27
C GLU A 107 11.03 63.39 -44.76
N ASN A 108 10.60 63.69 -45.99
CA ASN A 108 9.44 63.09 -46.63
C ASN A 108 9.63 61.57 -46.85
N GLU A 109 10.82 61.12 -47.22
CA GLU A 109 11.14 59.68 -47.23
C GLU A 109 11.10 59.04 -45.84
N ASP A 110 11.64 59.70 -44.82
CA ASP A 110 11.65 59.16 -43.45
C ASP A 110 10.27 59.22 -42.78
N LEU A 111 9.38 60.12 -43.24
CA LEU A 111 7.94 60.07 -42.96
C LEU A 111 7.28 58.87 -43.64
N LYS A 112 7.53 58.63 -44.95
CA LYS A 112 7.00 57.46 -45.67
C LYS A 112 7.42 56.13 -45.03
N LYS A 113 8.69 56.01 -44.61
CA LYS A 113 9.22 54.84 -43.88
C LYS A 113 8.46 54.62 -42.57
N ARG A 114 8.22 55.69 -41.78
CA ARG A 114 7.43 55.63 -40.53
C ARG A 114 5.97 55.24 -40.76
N VAL A 115 5.30 55.79 -41.79
CA VAL A 115 3.92 55.43 -42.14
C VAL A 115 3.81 53.95 -42.51
N LEU A 116 4.72 53.44 -43.36
CA LEU A 116 4.76 52.02 -43.71
C LEU A 116 4.99 51.11 -42.49
N GLN A 117 5.85 51.53 -41.56
CA GLN A 117 6.08 50.79 -40.30
C GLN A 117 4.82 50.77 -39.42
N GLN A 118 4.13 51.89 -39.27
CA GLN A 118 2.86 51.97 -38.52
C GLN A 118 1.75 51.15 -39.18
N GLU A 119 1.67 51.15 -40.51
CA GLU A 119 0.78 50.26 -41.26
C GLU A 119 1.07 48.78 -40.99
N ILE A 120 2.35 48.38 -40.96
CA ILE A 120 2.74 47.00 -40.66
C ILE A 120 2.35 46.62 -39.23
N GLN A 121 2.60 47.48 -38.25
CA GLN A 121 2.20 47.28 -36.85
C GLN A 121 0.68 47.20 -36.69
N SER A 122 -0.08 48.10 -37.32
CA SER A 122 -1.55 48.05 -37.35
C SER A 122 -2.05 46.74 -37.96
N LYS A 123 -1.48 46.31 -39.09
CA LYS A 123 -1.77 45.02 -39.74
C LYS A 123 -1.33 43.81 -38.91
N GLN A 124 -0.43 43.96 -37.94
CA GLN A 124 -0.10 42.93 -36.94
C GLN A 124 -1.15 42.90 -35.83
N TYR A 125 -1.43 44.03 -35.16
CA TYR A 125 -2.45 44.10 -34.10
C TYR A 125 -3.83 43.64 -34.56
N ILE A 126 -4.24 43.95 -35.81
CA ILE A 126 -5.50 43.46 -36.38
C ILE A 126 -5.50 41.92 -36.56
N LYS A 127 -4.35 41.30 -36.88
CA LYS A 127 -4.24 39.83 -36.95
C LYS A 127 -4.28 39.20 -35.56
N GLU A 128 -3.67 39.84 -34.57
CA GLU A 128 -3.65 39.37 -33.19
C GLU A 128 -5.04 39.47 -32.55
N TRP A 129 -5.72 40.60 -32.70
CA TRP A 129 -7.11 40.77 -32.27
C TRP A 129 -8.07 39.78 -32.94
N LYS A 130 -7.89 39.50 -34.24
CA LYS A 130 -8.66 38.44 -34.92
C LYS A 130 -8.37 37.04 -34.36
N ARG A 131 -7.11 36.76 -33.99
CA ARG A 131 -6.72 35.50 -33.36
C ARG A 131 -7.33 35.35 -31.97
N THR A 132 -7.16 36.33 -31.09
CA THR A 132 -7.70 36.28 -29.73
C THR A 132 -9.22 36.22 -29.72
N LYS A 133 -9.91 36.97 -30.61
CA LYS A 133 -11.37 36.85 -30.79
C LYS A 133 -11.80 35.44 -31.22
N GLN A 134 -11.06 34.80 -32.13
CA GLN A 134 -11.33 33.41 -32.55
C GLN A 134 -11.06 32.41 -31.42
N GLU A 135 -10.00 32.62 -30.64
CA GLU A 135 -9.65 31.81 -29.46
C GLU A 135 -10.73 31.94 -28.38
N THR A 136 -11.20 33.15 -28.07
CA THR A 136 -12.33 33.41 -27.16
C THR A 136 -13.60 32.72 -27.63
N SER A 137 -13.98 32.84 -28.91
CA SER A 137 -15.15 32.13 -29.46
C SER A 137 -14.99 30.60 -29.40
N ASN A 138 -13.77 30.09 -29.59
CA ASN A 138 -13.48 28.66 -29.47
C ASN A 138 -13.47 28.16 -28.02
N LEU A 139 -13.17 29.01 -27.04
CA LEU A 139 -13.29 28.71 -25.61
C LEU A 139 -14.75 28.75 -25.16
N GLN A 140 -15.48 29.81 -25.54
CA GLN A 140 -16.92 29.95 -25.29
C GLN A 140 -17.68 28.70 -25.76
N ARG A 141 -17.48 28.28 -27.02
CA ARG A 141 -18.13 27.09 -27.58
C ARG A 141 -17.80 25.81 -26.80
N LYS A 142 -16.57 25.64 -26.33
CA LYS A 142 -16.19 24.50 -25.46
C LYS A 142 -16.88 24.55 -24.10
N CYS A 143 -17.11 25.73 -23.54
CA CYS A 143 -17.89 25.91 -22.31
C CYS A 143 -19.37 25.61 -22.55
N GLU A 144 -19.95 26.05 -23.67
CA GLU A 144 -21.32 25.74 -24.09
C GLU A 144 -21.51 24.24 -24.35
N ASP A 145 -20.57 23.59 -25.05
CA ASP A 145 -20.50 22.13 -25.25
C ASP A 145 -20.42 21.38 -23.90
N PHE A 146 -19.59 21.86 -22.97
CA PHE A 146 -19.43 21.26 -21.64
C PHE A 146 -20.70 21.41 -20.79
N LEU A 147 -21.30 22.60 -20.76
CA LEU A 147 -22.57 22.85 -20.08
C LEU A 147 -23.70 22.00 -20.67
N SER A 148 -23.76 21.86 -21.99
CA SER A 148 -24.74 20.99 -22.69
C SER A 148 -24.57 19.51 -22.33
N ARG A 149 -23.33 19.03 -22.26
CA ARG A 149 -23.01 17.66 -21.82
C ARG A 149 -23.32 17.44 -20.34
N LEU A 150 -23.09 18.43 -19.49
CA LEU A 150 -23.33 18.33 -18.05
C LEU A 150 -24.84 18.41 -17.75
N ALA A 151 -25.56 19.34 -18.38
CA ALA A 151 -27.02 19.46 -18.30
C ALA A 151 -27.73 18.18 -18.75
N SER A 152 -27.37 17.62 -19.90
CA SER A 152 -27.96 16.37 -20.41
C SER A 152 -27.62 15.13 -19.56
N LYS A 153 -26.53 15.16 -18.76
CA LYS A 153 -26.23 14.12 -17.78
C LYS A 153 -26.92 14.31 -16.42
N LEU A 154 -27.41 15.50 -16.13
CA LEU A 154 -28.18 15.86 -14.93
C LEU A 154 -29.69 15.99 -15.21
N SER A 155 -30.13 15.78 -16.47
CA SER A 155 -31.49 16.02 -16.94
C SER A 155 -32.02 17.45 -16.68
N VAL A 156 -31.13 18.45 -16.72
CA VAL A 156 -31.48 19.87 -16.50
C VAL A 156 -31.79 20.56 -17.83
N ASN A 157 -32.96 21.20 -17.94
CA ASN A 157 -33.33 22.01 -19.10
C ASN A 157 -32.56 23.35 -19.11
N LEU A 158 -31.65 23.50 -20.09
CA LEU A 158 -30.88 24.74 -20.29
C LEU A 158 -31.73 25.90 -20.81
N ALA A 159 -32.80 25.62 -21.56
CA ALA A 159 -33.60 26.63 -22.27
C ALA A 159 -34.57 27.42 -21.37
N GLU A 160 -34.83 26.93 -20.15
CA GLU A 160 -35.83 27.48 -19.22
C GLU A 160 -35.19 28.21 -18.02
N ASN A 161 -33.85 28.27 -17.97
CA ASN A 161 -33.10 28.80 -16.82
C ASN A 161 -32.20 29.97 -17.24
N ASP A 162 -32.49 31.18 -16.75
CA ASP A 162 -31.66 32.38 -16.91
C ASP A 162 -30.21 32.19 -16.42
N LYS A 163 -30.01 31.24 -15.50
CA LYS A 163 -28.70 30.85 -14.96
C LYS A 163 -28.50 29.33 -15.02
N PRO A 164 -28.12 28.78 -16.18
CA PRO A 164 -27.97 27.33 -16.35
C PRO A 164 -26.84 26.76 -15.48
N MET A 165 -25.76 27.52 -15.26
CA MET A 165 -24.62 27.07 -14.47
C MET A 165 -24.97 26.91 -12.98
N ASP A 166 -25.67 27.87 -12.38
CA ASP A 166 -26.10 27.83 -10.97
C ASP A 166 -27.08 26.67 -10.73
N THR A 167 -27.97 26.41 -11.70
CA THR A 167 -28.95 25.30 -11.69
C THR A 167 -28.25 23.94 -11.76
N ILE A 168 -27.25 23.81 -12.64
CA ILE A 168 -26.37 22.65 -12.75
C ILE A 168 -25.59 22.41 -11.45
N LEU A 169 -24.98 23.45 -10.86
CA LEU A 169 -24.23 23.35 -9.61
C LEU A 169 -25.12 22.88 -8.46
N SER A 170 -26.32 23.45 -8.34
CA SER A 170 -27.33 23.04 -7.35
C SER A 170 -27.73 21.56 -7.52
N SER A 171 -27.87 21.10 -8.77
CA SER A 171 -28.17 19.69 -9.09
C SER A 171 -27.02 18.76 -8.73
N VAL A 172 -25.77 19.15 -9.02
CA VAL A 172 -24.55 18.39 -8.63
C VAL A 172 -24.40 18.32 -7.11
N GLU A 173 -24.70 19.41 -6.40
CA GLU A 173 -24.66 19.43 -4.93
C GLU A 173 -25.73 18.50 -4.32
N LEU A 174 -26.95 18.49 -4.89
CA LEU A 174 -28.01 17.57 -4.49
C LEU A 174 -27.62 16.10 -4.76
N CYS A 175 -27.05 15.79 -5.92
CA CYS A 175 -26.48 14.47 -6.21
C CYS A 175 -25.35 14.07 -5.24
N CYS A 176 -24.53 15.03 -4.78
CA CYS A 176 -23.50 14.76 -3.77
C CYS A 176 -24.10 14.44 -2.39
N LYS A 177 -25.10 15.22 -1.95
CA LYS A 177 -25.84 14.97 -0.70
C LYS A 177 -26.53 13.61 -0.72
N GLU A 178 -27.19 13.26 -1.83
CA GLU A 178 -27.85 11.97 -2.01
C GLU A 178 -26.85 10.80 -2.02
N ARG A 179 -25.73 10.93 -2.75
CA ARG A 179 -24.62 9.96 -2.72
C ARG A 179 -24.13 9.69 -1.30
N ASP A 180 -23.93 10.75 -0.50
CA ASP A 180 -23.37 10.60 0.85
C ASP A 180 -24.42 10.09 1.85
N ARG A 181 -25.70 10.40 1.64
CA ARG A 181 -26.85 9.74 2.31
C ARG A 181 -26.88 8.24 2.04
N GLN A 182 -26.71 7.83 0.77
CA GLN A 182 -26.64 6.42 0.37
C GLN A 182 -25.42 5.70 0.97
N LYS A 183 -24.24 6.32 1.01
CA LYS A 183 -23.07 5.78 1.71
C LYS A 183 -23.35 5.54 3.19
N ALA A 184 -23.96 6.49 3.89
CA ALA A 184 -24.30 6.33 5.30
C ALA A 184 -25.26 5.15 5.53
N GLN A 185 -26.23 4.95 4.63
CA GLN A 185 -27.11 3.77 4.67
C GLN A 185 -26.35 2.46 4.40
N LEU A 186 -25.40 2.44 3.46
CA LEU A 186 -24.56 1.27 3.21
C LEU A 186 -23.69 0.92 4.43
N CYS A 187 -23.07 1.90 5.09
CA CYS A 187 -22.29 1.66 6.31
C CYS A 187 -23.16 1.09 7.44
N ALA A 188 -24.36 1.62 7.66
CA ALA A 188 -25.29 1.10 8.66
C ALA A 188 -25.76 -0.33 8.35
N LEU A 189 -26.00 -0.66 7.07
CA LEU A 189 -26.33 -2.03 6.64
C LEU A 189 -25.13 -2.98 6.80
N GLU A 190 -23.92 -2.54 6.47
CA GLU A 190 -22.70 -3.32 6.72
C GLU A 190 -22.51 -3.61 8.22
N GLU A 191 -22.74 -2.63 9.10
CA GLU A 191 -22.66 -2.80 10.54
C GLU A 191 -23.72 -3.79 11.05
N SER A 192 -24.95 -3.70 10.55
CA SER A 192 -26.02 -4.66 10.85
C SER A 192 -25.72 -6.08 10.33
N ILE A 193 -25.02 -6.22 9.21
CA ILE A 193 -24.56 -7.52 8.70
C ILE A 193 -23.44 -8.06 9.59
N LYS A 194 -22.48 -7.22 10.00
CA LYS A 194 -21.38 -7.62 10.90
C LYS A 194 -21.91 -8.05 12.27
N SER A 195 -22.91 -7.36 12.85
CA SER A 195 -23.53 -7.78 14.11
C SER A 195 -24.29 -9.11 13.96
N HIS A 196 -25.09 -9.26 12.90
CA HIS A 196 -25.83 -10.50 12.63
C HIS A 196 -24.88 -11.68 12.32
N GLU A 197 -23.72 -11.46 11.72
CA GLU A 197 -22.70 -12.49 11.52
C GLU A 197 -22.09 -12.97 12.85
N VAL A 198 -21.83 -12.04 13.78
CA VAL A 198 -21.33 -12.35 15.14
C VAL A 198 -22.39 -13.08 15.95
N GLU A 199 -23.64 -12.63 15.92
CA GLU A 199 -24.77 -13.33 16.55
C GLU A 199 -24.94 -14.74 15.98
N SER A 200 -24.90 -14.89 14.65
CA SER A 200 -24.99 -16.18 13.97
C SER A 200 -23.81 -17.12 14.30
N LYS A 201 -22.60 -16.57 14.52
CA LYS A 201 -21.44 -17.33 15.04
C LYS A 201 -21.68 -17.79 16.48
N ALA A 202 -22.20 -16.92 17.35
CA ALA A 202 -22.55 -17.27 18.72
C ALA A 202 -23.66 -18.34 18.78
N SER A 203 -24.73 -18.22 17.98
CA SER A 203 -25.80 -19.21 17.88
C SER A 203 -25.29 -20.57 17.42
N ARG A 204 -24.42 -20.63 16.40
CA ARG A 204 -23.78 -21.90 15.96
C ARG A 204 -22.92 -22.53 17.05
N GLU A 205 -22.25 -21.72 17.87
CA GLU A 205 -21.45 -22.20 18.99
C GLU A 205 -22.33 -22.71 20.14
N THR A 206 -23.43 -22.02 20.47
CA THR A 206 -24.42 -22.52 21.44
C THR A 206 -25.03 -23.85 20.99
N LEU A 207 -25.43 -23.96 19.70
CA LEU A 207 -25.93 -25.21 19.14
C LEU A 207 -24.88 -26.34 19.19
N ARG A 208 -23.60 -26.04 18.93
CA ARG A 208 -22.51 -27.02 19.04
C ARG A 208 -22.37 -27.57 20.47
N ARG A 209 -22.48 -26.72 21.49
CA ARG A 209 -22.44 -27.15 22.90
C ARG A 209 -23.63 -28.03 23.23
N LEU A 210 -24.85 -27.60 22.89
CA LEU A 210 -26.06 -28.38 23.12
C LEU A 210 -26.03 -29.76 22.43
N VAL A 211 -25.43 -29.86 21.23
CA VAL A 211 -25.20 -31.16 20.57
C VAL A 211 -24.20 -32.00 21.38
N ALA A 212 -23.08 -31.44 21.83
CA ALA A 212 -22.11 -32.17 22.66
C ALA A 212 -22.67 -32.60 24.03
N ASP A 213 -23.53 -31.78 24.63
CA ASP A 213 -24.23 -32.09 25.89
C ASP A 213 -25.25 -33.24 25.67
N VAL A 214 -25.97 -33.23 24.55
CA VAL A 214 -26.88 -34.32 24.13
C VAL A 214 -26.11 -35.60 23.82
N ASP A 215 -25.00 -35.53 23.07
CA ASP A 215 -24.11 -36.66 22.82
C ASP A 215 -23.58 -37.24 24.14
N HIS A 216 -23.23 -36.38 25.11
CA HIS A 216 -22.79 -36.82 26.43
C HIS A 216 -23.89 -37.56 27.19
N GLU A 217 -25.09 -36.97 27.36
CA GLU A 217 -26.19 -37.66 28.04
C GLU A 217 -26.70 -38.90 27.28
N GLN A 218 -26.58 -38.95 25.94
CA GLN A 218 -26.86 -40.16 25.17
C GLN A 218 -25.84 -41.27 25.48
N ASN A 219 -24.54 -40.95 25.53
CA ASN A 219 -23.51 -41.90 25.93
C ASN A 219 -23.67 -42.37 27.39
N VAL A 220 -23.94 -41.44 28.32
CA VAL A 220 -24.20 -41.77 29.73
C VAL A 220 -25.47 -42.61 29.88
N SER A 221 -26.52 -42.34 29.09
CA SER A 221 -27.74 -43.15 29.08
C SER A 221 -27.53 -44.54 28.47
N ALA A 222 -26.67 -44.67 27.45
CA ALA A 222 -26.27 -45.96 26.89
C ALA A 222 -25.46 -46.80 27.89
N LEU A 223 -24.54 -46.16 28.64
CA LEU A 223 -23.82 -46.80 29.75
C LEU A 223 -24.77 -47.27 30.85
N ARG A 224 -25.65 -46.38 31.36
CA ARG A 224 -26.70 -46.72 32.35
C ARG A 224 -27.58 -47.89 31.88
N ALA A 225 -27.91 -47.95 30.58
CA ALA A 225 -28.69 -49.05 30.00
C ALA A 225 -27.88 -50.37 29.89
N SER A 226 -26.57 -50.30 29.63
CA SER A 226 -25.66 -51.44 29.66
C SER A 226 -25.53 -52.01 31.08
N ASP A 227 -25.30 -51.14 32.07
CA ASP A 227 -25.18 -51.52 33.49
C ASP A 227 -26.48 -52.17 34.01
N LEU A 228 -27.63 -51.60 33.66
CA LEU A 228 -28.95 -52.17 33.94
C LEU A 228 -29.10 -53.58 33.35
N ASN A 229 -28.56 -53.81 32.15
CA ASN A 229 -28.61 -55.11 31.50
C ASN A 229 -27.62 -56.12 32.11
N SER A 230 -26.44 -55.70 32.60
CA SER A 230 -25.56 -56.55 33.41
C SER A 230 -26.27 -56.97 34.71
N ALA A 231 -26.81 -56.02 35.46
CA ALA A 231 -27.54 -56.28 36.69
C ALA A 231 -28.76 -57.22 36.47
N ARG A 232 -29.42 -57.13 35.31
CA ARG A 232 -30.49 -58.08 34.90
C ARG A 232 -29.95 -59.48 34.61
N GLN A 233 -28.80 -59.61 33.96
CA GLN A 233 -28.15 -60.91 33.70
C GLN A 233 -27.65 -61.55 35.00
N GLU A 234 -27.04 -60.77 35.89
CA GLU A 234 -26.62 -61.20 37.23
C GLU A 234 -27.82 -61.66 38.06
N LEU A 235 -28.90 -60.88 38.09
CA LEU A 235 -30.16 -61.26 38.75
C LEU A 235 -30.73 -62.58 38.17
N HIS A 236 -30.70 -62.77 36.85
CA HIS A 236 -31.14 -64.00 36.22
C HIS A 236 -30.25 -65.20 36.61
N ALA A 237 -28.93 -65.03 36.65
CA ALA A 237 -27.99 -66.06 37.11
C ALA A 237 -28.19 -66.41 38.60
N ILE A 238 -28.45 -65.42 39.45
CA ILE A 238 -28.80 -65.60 40.87
C ILE A 238 -30.13 -66.34 41.01
N LEU A 239 -31.14 -66.02 40.19
CA LEU A 239 -32.44 -66.72 40.19
C LEU A 239 -32.32 -68.18 39.73
N LEU A 240 -31.52 -68.48 38.70
CA LEU A 240 -31.23 -69.86 38.29
C LEU A 240 -30.51 -70.64 39.42
N LYS A 241 -29.50 -70.03 40.06
CA LYS A 241 -28.80 -70.63 41.20
C LYS A 241 -29.71 -70.81 42.43
N LYS A 242 -30.66 -69.90 42.66
CA LYS A 242 -31.71 -70.07 43.68
C LYS A 242 -32.59 -71.28 43.34
N GLN A 243 -33.04 -71.40 42.10
CA GLN A 243 -33.89 -72.52 41.67
C GLN A 243 -33.17 -73.87 41.81
N SER A 244 -31.89 -73.97 41.43
CA SER A 244 -31.12 -75.21 41.64
C SER A 244 -30.99 -75.54 43.13
N LEU A 245 -30.66 -74.56 43.97
CA LEU A 245 -30.58 -74.75 45.43
C LEU A 245 -31.94 -75.07 46.08
N GLU A 246 -33.06 -74.62 45.51
CA GLU A 246 -34.42 -74.99 45.94
C GLU A 246 -34.74 -76.44 45.55
N VAL A 247 -34.31 -76.91 44.38
CA VAL A 247 -34.40 -78.32 43.97
C VAL A 247 -33.50 -79.21 44.85
N ASP A 248 -32.27 -78.78 45.14
CA ASP A 248 -31.36 -79.49 46.04
C ASP A 248 -31.91 -79.56 47.47
N ASN A 249 -32.47 -78.46 47.99
CA ASN A 249 -33.15 -78.45 49.30
C ASN A 249 -34.36 -79.39 49.32
N LYS A 250 -35.13 -79.47 48.23
CA LYS A 250 -36.25 -80.42 48.12
C LYS A 250 -35.75 -81.86 48.08
N SER A 251 -34.68 -82.14 47.34
CA SER A 251 -34.00 -83.45 47.30
C SER A 251 -33.46 -83.86 48.68
N LEU A 252 -32.84 -82.94 49.41
CA LEU A 252 -32.35 -83.18 50.78
C LEU A 252 -33.49 -83.39 51.79
N ARG A 253 -34.61 -82.66 51.69
CA ARG A 253 -35.79 -82.89 52.52
C ARG A 253 -36.44 -84.24 52.23
N ASN A 254 -36.56 -84.64 50.96
CA ASN A 254 -37.04 -85.97 50.58
C ASN A 254 -36.13 -87.06 51.18
N LYS A 255 -34.80 -86.94 51.03
CA LYS A 255 -33.82 -87.88 51.61
C LYS A 255 -33.84 -87.92 53.14
N LEU A 256 -34.13 -86.79 53.80
CA LEU A 256 -34.34 -86.74 55.24
C LEU A 256 -35.61 -87.48 55.62
N GLN A 257 -36.73 -87.23 54.95
CA GLN A 257 -38.00 -87.94 55.17
C GLN A 257 -37.88 -89.44 54.88
N GLU A 258 -37.14 -89.85 53.85
CA GLU A 258 -36.78 -91.24 53.57
C GLU A 258 -35.94 -91.86 54.70
N ASN A 259 -34.99 -91.11 55.27
CA ASN A 259 -34.22 -91.55 56.45
C ASN A 259 -35.06 -91.58 57.73
N GLU A 260 -36.00 -90.66 57.92
CA GLU A 260 -36.93 -90.64 59.07
C GLU A 260 -37.89 -91.83 58.99
N LEU A 261 -38.45 -92.13 57.81
CA LEU A 261 -39.24 -93.33 57.56
C LEU A 261 -38.41 -94.60 57.73
N ALA A 262 -37.16 -94.64 57.25
CA ALA A 262 -36.24 -95.76 57.48
C ALA A 262 -35.84 -95.90 58.96
N LEU A 263 -35.73 -94.80 59.71
CA LEU A 263 -35.49 -94.81 61.16
C LEU A 263 -36.72 -95.26 61.95
N VAL A 264 -37.93 -94.90 61.52
CA VAL A 264 -39.17 -95.46 62.09
C VAL A 264 -39.26 -96.94 61.79
N ALA A 265 -39.08 -97.36 60.53
CA ALA A 265 -39.04 -98.77 60.16
C ALA A 265 -37.91 -99.55 60.84
N ALA A 266 -36.77 -98.92 61.13
CA ALA A 266 -35.68 -99.52 61.92
C ALA A 266 -35.95 -99.51 63.43
N ARG A 267 -36.79 -98.60 63.95
CA ARG A 267 -37.29 -98.62 65.35
C ARG A 267 -38.42 -99.62 65.53
N GLU A 268 -39.28 -99.80 64.54
CA GLU A 268 -40.28 -100.87 64.49
C GLU A 268 -39.61 -102.21 64.25
N GLY A 269 -38.58 -102.26 63.40
CA GLY A 269 -37.66 -103.37 63.25
C GLY A 269 -36.97 -103.69 64.57
N TRP A 270 -36.41 -102.70 65.27
CA TRP A 270 -35.80 -102.89 66.59
C TRP A 270 -36.83 -103.31 67.63
N ASN A 271 -38.03 -102.71 67.69
CA ASN A 271 -39.10 -103.12 68.59
C ASN A 271 -39.60 -104.54 68.30
N THR A 272 -39.65 -104.97 67.03
CA THR A 272 -40.00 -106.34 66.66
C THR A 272 -38.85 -107.30 66.90
N TYR A 273 -37.58 -106.88 66.81
CA TYR A 273 -36.42 -107.62 67.32
C TYR A 273 -36.35 -107.66 68.84
N GLU A 274 -36.84 -106.65 69.55
CA GLU A 274 -36.88 -106.53 71.01
C GLU A 274 -38.01 -107.40 71.57
N THR A 275 -39.23 -107.32 71.03
CA THR A 275 -40.31 -108.27 71.38
C THR A 275 -39.98 -109.68 70.91
N ARG A 276 -39.23 -109.86 69.82
CA ARG A 276 -38.70 -111.16 69.41
C ARG A 276 -37.48 -111.57 70.23
N SER A 277 -36.77 -110.65 70.89
CA SER A 277 -35.70 -110.98 71.85
C SER A 277 -36.32 -111.39 73.16
N GLN A 278 -37.37 -110.71 73.62
CA GLN A 278 -38.15 -111.08 74.80
C GLN A 278 -38.94 -112.38 74.57
N ASP A 279 -39.51 -112.61 73.37
CA ASP A 279 -40.08 -113.91 73.00
C ASP A 279 -39.00 -114.93 72.58
N LEU A 280 -37.74 -114.57 72.28
CA LEU A 280 -36.61 -115.50 72.17
C LEU A 280 -35.85 -115.69 73.48
N GLU A 281 -36.10 -114.90 74.51
CA GLU A 281 -35.64 -115.09 75.89
C GLU A 281 -36.67 -115.95 76.60
N GLN A 282 -37.97 -115.65 76.44
CA GLN A 282 -39.03 -116.57 76.83
C GLN A 282 -39.04 -117.83 75.98
N LYS A 283 -38.71 -117.78 74.68
CA LYS A 283 -38.46 -119.00 73.91
C LYS A 283 -37.11 -119.59 74.18
N LEU A 284 -36.06 -118.92 74.64
CA LEU A 284 -34.88 -119.61 75.16
C LEU A 284 -35.27 -120.34 76.45
N LEU A 285 -36.02 -119.69 77.35
CA LEU A 285 -36.74 -120.28 78.49
C LEU A 285 -37.83 -121.33 78.10
N ARG A 286 -38.04 -121.56 76.79
CA ARG A 286 -38.77 -122.70 76.20
C ARG A 286 -37.91 -123.55 75.22
N SER A 287 -36.68 -123.16 74.87
CA SER A 287 -35.89 -123.64 73.70
C SER A 287 -34.46 -124.09 74.03
N GLN A 288 -33.92 -123.56 75.12
CA GLN A 288 -33.22 -124.32 76.15
C GLN A 288 -34.09 -125.52 76.64
N ASN A 289 -35.34 -125.59 76.14
CA ASN A 289 -36.30 -126.69 76.08
C ASN A 289 -36.85 -127.13 74.61
N GLU A 290 -36.40 -126.68 73.36
CA GLU A 290 -37.02 -126.67 71.90
C GLU A 290 -36.12 -126.55 70.52
N ALA A 291 -36.30 -125.61 69.49
CA ALA A 291 -36.20 -125.79 67.94
C ALA A 291 -35.56 -124.69 66.90
N GLN A 292 -35.71 -124.77 65.50
CA GLN A 292 -34.90 -124.07 64.36
C GLN A 292 -35.56 -123.63 62.93
N ALA A 293 -34.85 -123.09 61.84
CA ALA A 293 -35.38 -122.48 60.50
C ALA A 293 -34.46 -122.32 59.16
N LEU A 294 -34.93 -121.81 57.92
CA LEU A 294 -34.25 -121.74 56.51
C LEU A 294 -34.64 -120.59 55.41
N HIS A 295 -34.08 -120.50 54.12
CA HIS A 295 -34.26 -119.39 53.03
C HIS A 295 -33.77 -119.58 51.48
N SER A 296 -34.13 -118.74 50.39
CA SER A 296 -33.53 -118.70 48.93
C SER A 296 -34.06 -117.77 47.69
N ARG A 297 -33.17 -117.28 46.72
CA ARG A 297 -33.15 -117.11 45.14
C ARG A 297 -33.89 -116.04 44.17
N MET A 298 -33.34 -115.60 42.96
CA MET A 298 -33.93 -114.70 41.82
C MET A 298 -33.10 -114.46 40.42
N GLU A 299 -33.61 -113.90 39.23
CA GLU A 299 -32.86 -113.47 37.91
C GLU A 299 -33.58 -112.73 36.63
N SER A 300 -32.86 -111.99 35.68
CA SER A 300 -32.85 -111.80 34.11
C SER A 300 -33.55 -110.75 33.07
N PHE A 301 -32.87 -110.39 31.90
CA PHE A 301 -33.23 -110.05 30.40
C PHE A 301 -33.52 -108.62 29.66
N LEU A 302 -33.16 -108.34 28.31
CA LEU A 302 -33.55 -107.14 27.36
C LEU A 302 -33.03 -107.01 25.80
N LYS A 303 -33.54 -106.12 24.82
CA LYS A 303 -33.07 -105.85 23.33
C LYS A 303 -33.73 -104.70 22.34
N GLN A 304 -33.10 -104.21 21.18
CA GLN A 304 -33.61 -103.76 19.73
C GLN A 304 -33.34 -102.31 18.99
N VAL A 305 -33.29 -102.10 17.59
CA VAL A 305 -33.02 -100.80 16.72
C VAL A 305 -33.36 -100.70 15.11
N GLN A 306 -33.42 -99.52 14.33
CA GLN A 306 -33.60 -99.31 12.77
C GLN A 306 -33.47 -97.82 12.05
N VAL A 307 -33.31 -97.55 10.66
CA VAL A 307 -33.22 -96.18 9.86
C VAL A 307 -33.22 -96.09 8.21
N LEU A 308 -33.50 -94.94 7.42
CA LEU A 308 -33.25 -94.62 5.88
C LEU A 308 -33.70 -93.20 5.15
N LEU A 309 -33.22 -92.68 3.92
CA LEU A 309 -33.77 -91.51 2.97
C LEU A 309 -33.02 -90.97 1.60
N GLY A 310 -33.55 -90.04 0.67
CA GLY A 310 -32.88 -89.25 -0.54
C GLY A 310 -33.69 -88.44 -1.72
N ASN A 311 -33.16 -87.47 -2.62
CA ASN A 311 -33.82 -86.70 -3.85
C ASN A 311 -32.97 -85.70 -4.89
N GLU A 312 -33.46 -85.11 -6.07
CA GLU A 312 -32.85 -84.14 -7.18
C GLU A 312 -33.88 -83.29 -8.14
N PRO A 313 -33.79 -82.60 -9.41
CA PRO A 313 -32.95 -81.65 -10.37
C PRO A 313 -33.72 -80.30 -10.99
N ASP A 314 -33.65 -79.44 -12.13
CA ASP A 314 -32.99 -78.94 -13.49
C ASP A 314 -33.56 -77.47 -14.04
N THR A 315 -33.49 -76.60 -15.17
CA THR A 315 -33.04 -76.27 -16.66
C THR A 315 -33.02 -74.65 -17.05
N SER A 316 -33.02 -73.82 -18.21
CA SER A 316 -32.98 -73.63 -19.79
C SER A 316 -32.79 -72.11 -20.44
N LEU A 317 -32.74 -71.70 -21.81
CA LEU A 317 -32.40 -70.30 -22.47
C LEU A 317 -32.76 -69.80 -24.03
N PRO A 318 -32.58 -68.49 -24.58
CA PRO A 318 -33.06 -67.80 -25.93
C PRO A 318 -32.19 -66.74 -26.88
N LYS A 319 -32.70 -66.00 -27.99
CA LYS A 319 -32.05 -65.05 -29.11
C LYS A 319 -32.97 -63.90 -29.89
N GLU A 320 -32.81 -62.99 -30.97
CA GLU A 320 -31.89 -62.40 -32.14
C GLU A 320 -32.33 -61.01 -32.98
N GLU A 321 -31.70 -60.52 -34.14
CA GLU A 321 -32.01 -59.48 -35.34
C GLU A 321 -31.71 -57.87 -35.42
N HIS A 322 -31.72 -56.88 -36.46
CA HIS A 322 -31.56 -56.53 -38.00
C HIS A 322 -31.48 -54.91 -38.37
N ILE A 323 -31.46 -54.02 -39.49
CA ILE A 323 -31.50 -53.77 -41.06
C ILE A 323 -31.23 -52.22 -41.63
N LEU A 324 -31.06 -51.76 -42.98
CA LEU A 324 -30.79 -50.29 -43.53
C LEU A 324 -30.84 -49.79 -45.12
N GLU A 325 -30.64 -48.45 -45.55
CA GLU A 325 -30.06 -47.69 -46.83
C GLU A 325 -30.77 -46.80 -48.02
N ARG A 326 -30.09 -45.80 -48.78
CA ARG A 326 -30.63 -44.91 -49.96
C ARG A 326 -29.71 -44.02 -50.96
N LEU A 327 -30.08 -43.74 -52.28
CA LEU A 327 -29.45 -42.83 -53.38
C LEU A 327 -30.39 -42.18 -54.54
N VAL A 328 -29.94 -41.27 -55.51
CA VAL A 328 -30.69 -40.60 -56.71
C VAL A 328 -29.89 -39.70 -57.81
N GLU A 329 -30.32 -39.43 -59.11
CA GLU A 329 -29.80 -38.41 -60.18
C GLU A 329 -30.62 -38.19 -61.57
N VAL A 330 -30.43 -37.14 -62.47
CA VAL A 330 -31.11 -36.83 -63.84
C VAL A 330 -30.44 -35.83 -64.92
N CYS A 331 -30.89 -35.66 -66.23
CA CYS A 331 -30.28 -34.79 -67.35
C CYS A 331 -31.14 -34.05 -68.53
N ARG A 332 -30.62 -33.72 -69.79
CA ARG A 332 -30.87 -32.43 -70.62
C ARG A 332 -30.48 -32.34 -72.18
N SER A 333 -31.01 -31.41 -73.10
CA SER A 333 -30.46 -30.76 -74.44
C SER A 333 -31.44 -30.42 -75.72
N GLU A 334 -31.08 -29.74 -76.91
CA GLU A 334 -31.94 -29.03 -78.06
C GLU A 334 -31.47 -28.81 -79.64
N LYS A 335 -32.19 -28.08 -80.64
CA LYS A 335 -32.08 -28.01 -82.24
C LYS A 335 -32.45 -26.71 -83.20
N SER A 336 -32.38 -26.69 -84.62
CA SER A 336 -32.67 -25.58 -85.73
C SER A 336 -32.91 -26.02 -87.28
N SER A 337 -33.06 -25.36 -88.55
CA SER A 337 -33.13 -24.01 -89.36
C SER A 337 -33.60 -24.06 -90.95
N THR A 338 -33.70 -22.98 -91.85
CA THR A 338 -34.27 -22.88 -93.33
C THR A 338 -33.90 -21.70 -94.42
N GLU A 339 -34.22 -21.68 -95.80
CA GLU A 339 -33.94 -20.60 -96.92
C GLU A 339 -34.59 -20.66 -98.44
N THR A 340 -34.60 -19.59 -99.38
CA THR A 340 -34.44 -19.46 -100.95
C THR A 340 -35.40 -18.71 -102.06
N ALA A 341 -34.85 -18.13 -103.23
CA ALA A 341 -35.31 -17.94 -104.73
C ALA A 341 -35.89 -16.63 -105.53
N ALA A 342 -35.63 -16.36 -106.90
CA ALA A 342 -36.23 -15.28 -107.88
C ALA A 342 -35.82 -15.15 -109.47
N GLY A 343 -36.52 -14.41 -110.43
CA GLY A 343 -36.04 -13.76 -111.78
C GLY A 343 -36.88 -13.67 -113.19
N MET A 344 -36.77 -12.64 -114.14
CA MET A 344 -37.36 -12.51 -115.60
C MET A 344 -37.00 -11.24 -116.57
N GLU A 345 -37.21 -11.18 -117.96
CA GLU A 345 -37.07 -9.97 -118.96
C GLU A 345 -37.49 -10.07 -120.53
N ALA A 346 -37.67 -8.94 -121.34
CA ALA A 346 -37.24 -8.55 -122.79
C ALA A 346 -38.15 -8.24 -124.12
N ARG A 347 -37.72 -7.28 -125.05
CA ARG A 347 -37.81 -7.14 -126.62
C ARG A 347 -38.71 -6.11 -127.48
N LEU A 348 -38.21 -5.45 -128.62
CA LEU A 348 -38.97 -4.64 -129.70
C LEU A 348 -38.23 -4.29 -131.10
N THR A 349 -38.84 -3.71 -132.21
CA THR A 349 -38.29 -3.39 -133.63
C THR A 349 -39.09 -2.42 -134.65
N GLU A 350 -38.51 -2.03 -135.85
CA GLU A 350 -39.06 -1.63 -137.25
C GLU A 350 -39.21 -0.15 -137.87
N VAL A 351 -39.18 0.06 -139.25
CA VAL A 351 -39.18 1.39 -140.05
C VAL A 351 -39.45 1.34 -141.64
N LEU A 352 -39.57 2.47 -142.43
CA LEU A 352 -39.86 2.57 -143.94
C LEU A 352 -39.39 3.89 -144.76
N GLN A 353 -39.68 4.09 -146.10
CA GLN A 353 -39.20 5.18 -147.07
C GLN A 353 -40.11 5.53 -148.34
N GLU A 354 -39.84 6.60 -149.16
CA GLU A 354 -40.47 7.10 -150.46
C GLU A 354 -39.59 8.22 -151.20
N LEU A 355 -40.08 9.26 -151.97
CA LEU A 355 -40.01 10.72 -151.58
C LEU A 355 -39.06 11.78 -152.27
N ASP A 356 -38.26 11.46 -153.29
CA ASP A 356 -36.95 12.14 -153.51
C ASP A 356 -36.89 13.61 -154.04
N ARG A 357 -37.30 13.95 -155.28
CA ARG A 357 -36.94 15.29 -155.84
C ARG A 357 -37.72 16.47 -155.20
N GLN A 358 -38.93 16.23 -154.71
CA GLN A 358 -39.62 17.20 -153.84
C GLN A 358 -38.83 17.38 -152.54
N SER A 359 -38.36 16.27 -151.94
CA SER A 359 -37.53 16.34 -150.75
C SER A 359 -36.12 16.90 -150.99
N GLU A 360 -35.66 17.24 -152.20
CA GLU A 360 -34.38 17.93 -152.40
C GLU A 360 -34.45 19.44 -152.11
N LEU A 361 -35.43 20.14 -152.70
CA LEU A 361 -35.66 21.54 -152.38
C LEU A 361 -36.32 21.69 -150.99
N HIS A 362 -37.09 20.70 -150.55
CA HIS A 362 -37.48 20.59 -149.14
C HIS A 362 -36.23 20.41 -148.27
N ARG A 363 -35.35 19.41 -148.53
CA ARG A 363 -34.08 19.23 -147.80
C ARG A 363 -33.25 20.51 -147.73
N ALA A 364 -33.13 21.29 -148.81
CA ALA A 364 -32.34 22.53 -148.76
C ALA A 364 -32.94 23.57 -147.79
N ALA A 365 -34.27 23.68 -147.73
CA ALA A 365 -34.98 24.54 -146.77
C ALA A 365 -34.98 23.94 -145.36
N GLU A 366 -35.36 22.67 -145.23
CA GLU A 366 -35.36 21.88 -143.99
C GLU A 366 -33.98 21.79 -143.37
N GLN A 367 -32.89 21.71 -144.12
CA GLN A 367 -31.51 21.73 -143.60
C GLN A 367 -31.17 23.11 -143.05
N LYS A 368 -31.61 24.21 -143.69
CA LYS A 368 -31.47 25.56 -143.10
C LYS A 368 -32.30 25.72 -141.84
N VAL A 369 -33.55 25.22 -141.83
CA VAL A 369 -34.41 25.21 -140.64
C VAL A 369 -33.76 24.36 -139.55
N HIS A 370 -33.37 23.11 -139.81
CA HIS A 370 -32.67 22.24 -138.86
C HIS A 370 -31.32 22.81 -138.40
N GLN A 371 -30.57 23.55 -139.23
CA GLN A 371 -29.34 24.22 -138.79
C GLN A 371 -29.63 25.38 -137.84
N LEU A 372 -30.65 26.19 -138.12
CA LEU A 372 -31.08 27.25 -137.21
C LEU A 372 -31.72 26.70 -135.93
N GLN A 373 -32.53 25.65 -136.05
CA GLN A 373 -33.23 24.99 -134.95
C GLN A 373 -32.26 24.19 -134.06
N LYS A 374 -31.23 23.54 -134.63
CA LYS A 374 -30.11 22.97 -133.86
C LYS A 374 -29.29 24.06 -133.17
N LYS A 375 -29.01 25.19 -133.83
CA LYS A 375 -28.31 26.32 -133.20
C LYS A 375 -29.13 26.96 -132.07
N MET A 376 -30.44 27.05 -132.24
CA MET A 376 -31.38 27.48 -131.21
C MET A 376 -31.33 26.50 -130.03
N GLN A 377 -31.48 25.19 -130.29
CA GLN A 377 -31.40 24.14 -129.28
C GLN A 377 -30.04 24.08 -128.56
N THR A 378 -28.91 24.30 -129.23
CA THR A 378 -27.60 24.37 -128.56
C THR A 378 -27.48 25.62 -127.70
N LEU A 379 -27.97 26.78 -128.16
CA LEU A 379 -27.97 28.01 -127.36
C LEU A 379 -28.96 27.93 -126.18
N GLU A 380 -30.09 27.24 -126.33
CA GLU A 380 -31.04 26.92 -125.26
C GLU A 380 -30.41 25.97 -124.22
N LEU A 381 -29.65 24.96 -124.66
CA LEU A 381 -28.86 24.08 -123.79
C LEU A 381 -27.68 24.79 -123.11
N GLU A 382 -26.95 25.65 -123.81
CA GLU A 382 -25.86 26.47 -123.26
C GLU A 382 -26.38 27.47 -122.23
N LEU A 383 -27.53 28.11 -122.49
CA LEU A 383 -28.21 28.97 -121.52
C LEU A 383 -28.66 28.17 -120.29
N LEU A 384 -29.36 27.05 -120.49
CA LEU A 384 -29.93 26.26 -119.39
C LEU A 384 -28.84 25.57 -118.53
N THR A 385 -27.72 25.17 -119.12
CA THR A 385 -26.55 24.70 -118.36
C THR A 385 -25.84 25.83 -117.60
N ALA A 386 -25.73 27.03 -118.18
CA ALA A 386 -25.20 28.19 -117.47
C ALA A 386 -26.12 28.68 -116.33
N GLU A 387 -27.45 28.54 -116.48
CA GLU A 387 -28.41 28.80 -115.40
C GLU A 387 -28.29 27.78 -114.27
N VAL A 388 -28.19 26.47 -114.59
CA VAL A 388 -27.95 25.41 -113.60
C VAL A 388 -26.65 25.64 -112.83
N SER A 389 -25.52 25.87 -113.51
CA SER A 389 -24.24 26.09 -112.79
C SER A 389 -24.21 27.37 -111.97
N LYS A 390 -24.95 28.42 -112.38
CA LYS A 390 -25.13 29.63 -111.58
C LYS A 390 -25.98 29.39 -110.32
N ASP A 391 -26.98 28.52 -110.41
CA ASP A 391 -27.81 28.14 -109.26
C ASP A 391 -27.05 27.17 -108.33
N GLU A 392 -26.17 26.31 -108.88
CA GLU A 392 -25.19 25.51 -108.12
C GLU A 392 -24.21 26.41 -107.35
N ASP A 393 -23.53 27.35 -108.02
CA ASP A 393 -22.66 28.37 -107.39
C ASP A 393 -23.39 29.15 -106.28
N SER A 394 -24.65 29.54 -106.54
CA SER A 394 -25.48 30.26 -105.57
C SER A 394 -25.87 29.38 -104.38
N HIS A 395 -26.10 28.09 -104.59
CA HIS A 395 -26.43 27.13 -103.54
C HIS A 395 -25.22 26.82 -102.66
N GLU A 396 -24.05 26.57 -103.25
CA GLU A 396 -22.79 26.41 -102.50
C GLU A 396 -22.49 27.66 -101.67
N LYS A 397 -22.61 28.85 -102.26
CA LYS A 397 -22.44 30.12 -101.54
C LYS A 397 -23.39 30.25 -100.35
N GLN A 398 -24.63 29.79 -100.47
CA GLN A 398 -25.60 29.78 -99.37
C GLN A 398 -25.21 28.78 -98.26
N ILE A 399 -24.69 27.60 -98.62
CA ILE A 399 -24.15 26.61 -97.68
C ILE A 399 -22.95 27.20 -96.92
N TYR A 400 -21.99 27.82 -97.62
CA TYR A 400 -20.82 28.45 -97.00
C TYR A 400 -21.18 29.62 -96.07
N LEU A 401 -22.12 30.48 -96.47
CA LEU A 401 -22.60 31.57 -95.60
C LEU A 401 -23.24 31.03 -94.31
N LYS A 402 -24.08 30.00 -94.42
CA LYS A 402 -24.71 29.35 -93.26
C LYS A 402 -23.67 28.68 -92.35
N PHE A 403 -22.67 28.01 -92.92
CA PHE A 403 -21.56 27.43 -92.14
C PHE A 403 -20.80 28.50 -91.34
N LEU A 404 -20.56 29.68 -91.92
CA LEU A 404 -19.94 30.80 -91.19
C LEU A 404 -20.85 31.39 -90.11
N GLU A 405 -22.17 31.29 -90.24
CA GLU A 405 -23.14 31.70 -89.21
C GLU A 405 -23.16 30.71 -88.04
N ASP A 406 -23.28 29.41 -88.32
CA ASP A 406 -23.17 28.35 -87.33
C ASP A 406 -21.83 28.44 -86.56
N LEU A 407 -20.72 28.70 -87.26
CA LEU A 407 -19.39 28.86 -86.66
C LEU A 407 -19.25 30.16 -85.86
N SER A 408 -19.86 31.27 -86.31
CA SER A 408 -19.93 32.52 -85.55
C SER A 408 -20.69 32.34 -84.23
N GLU A 409 -21.77 31.55 -84.22
CA GLU A 409 -22.56 31.23 -83.03
C GLU A 409 -21.76 30.37 -82.04
N LYS A 410 -21.08 29.31 -82.50
CA LYS A 410 -20.27 28.48 -81.59
C LYS A 410 -19.06 29.23 -81.01
N LEU A 411 -18.54 30.26 -81.70
CA LEU A 411 -17.49 31.16 -81.20
C LEU A 411 -18.02 32.38 -80.41
N LYS A 412 -19.36 32.55 -80.37
CA LYS A 412 -20.11 33.62 -79.68
C LYS A 412 -19.81 35.03 -80.19
N ILE A 413 -19.80 35.18 -81.51
CA ILE A 413 -19.54 36.43 -82.22
C ILE A 413 -20.64 36.79 -83.24
N GLU A 414 -21.85 36.20 -83.16
CA GLU A 414 -22.95 36.47 -84.11
C GLU A 414 -23.22 37.97 -84.26
N HIS A 415 -23.25 38.69 -83.14
CA HIS A 415 -23.50 40.13 -83.06
C HIS A 415 -22.38 41.01 -83.65
N ILE A 416 -21.20 40.43 -83.94
CA ILE A 416 -20.12 41.08 -84.69
C ILE A 416 -20.16 40.61 -86.16
N ALA A 417 -20.44 39.33 -86.38
CA ALA A 417 -20.50 38.69 -87.68
C ALA A 417 -21.70 39.13 -88.54
N ALA A 418 -22.81 39.55 -87.94
CA ALA A 418 -24.06 39.90 -88.62
C ALA A 418 -23.88 41.01 -89.66
N ASP A 419 -23.22 42.10 -89.29
CA ASP A 419 -23.00 43.28 -90.15
C ASP A 419 -21.75 43.14 -91.06
N LEU A 420 -21.02 42.02 -90.98
CA LEU A 420 -19.78 41.80 -91.71
C LEU A 420 -19.97 40.92 -92.96
N GLY A 421 -19.42 41.39 -94.08
CA GLY A 421 -19.25 40.60 -95.30
C GLY A 421 -18.34 39.39 -95.11
N PHE A 422 -18.43 38.43 -96.03
CA PHE A 422 -17.82 37.10 -95.98
C PHE A 422 -16.37 37.08 -95.46
N ASP A 423 -15.47 37.86 -96.08
CA ASP A 423 -14.03 37.87 -95.74
C ASP A 423 -13.78 38.40 -94.32
N MET A 424 -14.51 39.45 -93.92
CA MET A 424 -14.40 40.04 -92.58
C MET A 424 -15.01 39.14 -91.51
N ARG A 425 -16.07 38.38 -91.84
CA ARG A 425 -16.65 37.35 -90.97
C ARG A 425 -15.65 36.22 -90.72
N LEU A 426 -14.92 35.78 -91.75
CA LEU A 426 -13.86 34.78 -91.64
C LEU A 426 -12.68 35.29 -90.78
N GLU A 427 -12.22 36.53 -90.99
CA GLU A 427 -11.13 37.12 -90.19
C GLU A 427 -11.53 37.31 -88.71
N ALA A 428 -12.78 37.67 -88.43
CA ALA A 428 -13.32 37.73 -87.08
C ALA A 428 -13.38 36.35 -86.41
N ILE A 429 -13.77 35.31 -87.14
CA ILE A 429 -13.74 33.90 -86.71
C ILE A 429 -12.31 33.46 -86.35
N LEU A 430 -11.33 33.75 -87.21
CA LEU A 430 -9.92 33.41 -86.97
C LEU A 430 -9.35 34.14 -85.75
N THR A 431 -9.51 35.47 -85.70
CA THR A 431 -9.08 36.31 -84.56
C THR A 431 -9.68 35.81 -83.23
N ARG A 432 -10.96 35.40 -83.25
CA ARG A 432 -11.66 34.86 -82.08
C ARG A 432 -11.14 33.48 -81.66
N ALA A 433 -10.86 32.58 -82.62
CA ALA A 433 -10.28 31.27 -82.34
C ALA A 433 -8.86 31.40 -81.74
N GLU A 434 -8.02 32.28 -82.29
CA GLU A 434 -6.71 32.57 -81.69
C GLU A 434 -6.84 33.17 -80.28
N GLN A 435 -7.80 34.07 -80.05
CA GLN A 435 -8.04 34.68 -78.74
C GLN A 435 -8.40 33.62 -77.70
N LEU A 436 -9.28 32.67 -78.04
CA LEU A 436 -9.64 31.54 -77.18
C LEU A 436 -8.43 30.65 -76.90
N THR A 437 -7.65 30.30 -77.94
CA THR A 437 -6.41 29.50 -77.78
C THR A 437 -5.40 30.19 -76.86
N ARG A 438 -5.23 31.51 -76.98
CA ARG A 438 -4.38 32.32 -76.07
C ARG A 438 -4.94 32.33 -74.64
N GLN A 439 -6.25 32.47 -74.46
CA GLN A 439 -6.90 32.44 -73.15
C GLN A 439 -6.72 31.06 -72.47
N GLU A 440 -7.00 29.96 -73.16
CA GLU A 440 -6.79 28.59 -72.67
C GLU A 440 -5.32 28.33 -72.33
N GLY A 441 -4.37 28.77 -73.16
CA GLY A 441 -2.94 28.70 -72.88
C GLY A 441 -2.56 29.40 -71.58
N THR A 442 -3.06 30.63 -71.35
CA THR A 442 -2.80 31.35 -70.08
C THR A 442 -3.45 30.66 -68.88
N ALA A 443 -4.69 30.16 -69.01
CA ALA A 443 -5.38 29.42 -67.96
C ALA A 443 -4.66 28.10 -67.61
N LEU A 444 -4.13 27.39 -68.61
CA LEU A 444 -3.34 26.17 -68.41
C LEU A 444 -2.02 26.46 -67.67
N VAL A 445 -1.33 27.56 -67.98
CA VAL A 445 -0.11 27.98 -67.25
C VAL A 445 -0.42 28.40 -65.82
N GLN A 446 -1.53 29.12 -65.59
CA GLN A 446 -2.00 29.48 -64.25
C GLN A 446 -2.38 28.23 -63.43
N ASN A 447 -3.11 27.28 -64.03
CA ASN A 447 -3.46 26.02 -63.39
C ASN A 447 -2.21 25.16 -63.07
N LYS A 448 -1.24 25.08 -64.00
CA LYS A 448 0.02 24.34 -63.80
C LYS A 448 0.86 24.94 -62.67
N THR A 449 0.95 26.27 -62.58
CA THR A 449 1.66 26.95 -61.48
C THR A 449 0.91 26.87 -60.15
N LEU A 450 -0.43 26.94 -60.15
CA LEU A 450 -1.26 26.68 -58.98
C LEU A 450 -1.05 25.25 -58.44
N VAL A 451 -1.16 24.23 -59.31
CA VAL A 451 -0.92 22.82 -58.97
C VAL A 451 0.47 22.61 -58.40
N TYR A 452 1.52 23.18 -59.01
CA TYR A 452 2.88 23.12 -58.46
C TYR A 452 2.98 23.77 -57.07
N SER A 453 2.33 24.93 -56.87
CA SER A 453 2.29 25.60 -55.56
C SER A 453 1.57 24.77 -54.50
N LEU A 454 0.52 24.04 -54.88
CA LEU A 454 -0.24 23.15 -54.00
C LEU A 454 0.54 21.88 -53.68
N GLN A 455 1.22 21.28 -54.67
CA GLN A 455 2.14 20.14 -54.47
C GLN A 455 3.30 20.51 -53.53
N LYS A 456 3.89 21.71 -53.68
CA LYS A 456 4.91 22.21 -52.74
C LYS A 456 4.34 22.37 -51.33
N LYS A 457 3.20 23.03 -51.17
CA LYS A 457 2.50 23.17 -49.87
C LYS A 457 2.18 21.82 -49.25
N LEU A 458 1.72 20.84 -50.03
CA LEU A 458 1.42 19.48 -49.57
C LEU A 458 2.69 18.78 -49.06
N LYS A 459 3.80 18.86 -49.80
CA LYS A 459 5.09 18.31 -49.37
C LYS A 459 5.59 18.94 -48.06
N GLU A 460 5.50 20.27 -47.94
CA GLU A 460 5.84 20.98 -46.70
C GLU A 460 4.94 20.55 -45.53
N GLN A 461 3.63 20.42 -45.71
CA GLN A 461 2.72 19.99 -44.65
C GLN A 461 2.96 18.52 -44.25
N LYS A 462 3.28 17.64 -45.21
CA LYS A 462 3.67 16.25 -44.93
C LYS A 462 4.94 16.21 -44.07
N GLN A 463 5.99 16.95 -44.43
CA GLN A 463 7.22 17.04 -43.62
C GLN A 463 6.98 17.62 -42.21
N ARG A 464 6.09 18.62 -42.08
CA ARG A 464 5.67 19.15 -40.76
C ARG A 464 4.84 18.15 -39.94
N LEU A 465 4.12 17.23 -40.58
CA LEU A 465 3.39 16.16 -39.91
C LEU A 465 4.35 15.08 -39.43
N GLU A 466 5.21 14.56 -40.31
CA GLU A 466 6.26 13.56 -40.00
C GLU A 466 7.17 14.03 -38.85
N SER A 467 7.57 15.30 -38.86
CA SER A 467 8.36 15.91 -37.77
C SER A 467 7.61 15.96 -36.43
N LYS A 468 6.29 16.22 -36.44
CA LYS A 468 5.45 16.20 -35.23
C LYS A 468 5.19 14.79 -34.72
N GLU A 469 5.02 13.84 -35.63
CA GLU A 469 4.81 12.42 -35.31
C GLU A 469 6.04 11.84 -34.60
N LEU A 470 7.23 12.08 -35.15
CA LEU A 470 8.50 11.72 -34.50
C LEU A 470 8.67 12.34 -33.10
N HIS A 471 8.23 13.60 -32.93
CA HIS A 471 8.24 14.27 -31.62
C HIS A 471 7.23 13.64 -30.65
N MET A 472 6.02 13.31 -31.11
CA MET A 472 5.03 12.57 -30.31
C MET A 472 5.55 11.19 -29.89
N ASP A 473 6.26 10.48 -30.76
CA ASP A 473 6.88 9.19 -30.42
C ASP A 473 8.05 9.30 -29.45
N LEU A 474 8.80 10.42 -29.48
CA LEU A 474 9.80 10.71 -28.47
C LEU A 474 9.15 10.99 -27.10
N LEU A 475 8.07 11.78 -27.07
CA LEU A 475 7.30 12.05 -25.85
C LEU A 475 6.65 10.78 -25.29
N ARG A 476 6.00 9.95 -26.13
CA ARG A 476 5.44 8.64 -25.75
C ARG A 476 6.49 7.75 -25.08
N ARG A 477 7.70 7.66 -25.67
CA ARG A 477 8.83 6.91 -25.09
C ARG A 477 9.32 7.49 -23.77
N LYS A 478 9.43 8.81 -23.61
CA LYS A 478 9.84 9.39 -22.32
C LYS A 478 8.77 9.26 -21.24
N VAL A 479 7.48 9.30 -21.58
CA VAL A 479 6.39 8.98 -20.63
C VAL A 479 6.49 7.52 -20.17
N ALA A 480 6.62 6.56 -21.10
CA ALA A 480 6.77 5.15 -20.76
C ALA A 480 8.00 4.87 -19.86
N HIS A 481 9.11 5.57 -20.12
CA HIS A 481 10.32 5.52 -19.29
C HIS A 481 10.08 6.11 -17.89
N LEU A 482 9.41 7.27 -17.78
CA LEU A 482 9.08 7.90 -16.48
C LEU A 482 8.11 7.05 -15.66
N ASP A 483 7.17 6.36 -16.31
CA ASP A 483 6.29 5.41 -15.64
C ASP A 483 7.05 4.18 -15.12
N GLU A 484 8.08 3.71 -15.83
CA GLU A 484 8.93 2.60 -15.37
C GLU A 484 9.90 3.00 -14.24
N GLU A 485 10.48 4.20 -14.32
CA GLU A 485 11.20 4.85 -13.21
C GLU A 485 10.28 4.95 -11.97
N LYS A 486 9.00 5.30 -12.15
CA LYS A 486 8.00 5.37 -11.07
C LYS A 486 7.63 3.98 -10.53
N ARG A 487 7.45 2.96 -11.37
CA ARG A 487 7.17 1.57 -10.94
C ARG A 487 8.31 1.01 -10.11
N SER A 488 9.54 1.11 -10.61
CA SER A 488 10.74 0.62 -9.91
C SER A 488 10.99 1.36 -8.60
N LEU A 489 10.83 2.70 -8.54
CA LEU A 489 10.87 3.45 -7.28
C LEU A 489 9.77 3.03 -6.29
N SER A 490 8.58 2.67 -6.77
CA SER A 490 7.48 2.18 -5.92
C SER A 490 7.78 0.79 -5.35
N ALA A 491 8.38 -0.11 -6.14
CA ALA A 491 8.83 -1.42 -5.69
C ALA A 491 9.94 -1.32 -4.62
N LEU A 492 10.92 -0.44 -4.84
CA LEU A 492 11.99 -0.15 -3.88
C LEU A 492 11.48 0.51 -2.58
N ALA A 493 10.35 1.21 -2.62
CA ALA A 493 9.70 1.73 -1.41
C ALA A 493 9.06 0.58 -0.60
N ILE A 494 8.36 -0.35 -1.26
CA ILE A 494 7.76 -1.53 -0.62
C ILE A 494 8.84 -2.42 0.02
N GLU A 495 9.94 -2.69 -0.70
CA GLU A 495 11.08 -3.45 -0.16
C GLU A 495 11.71 -2.78 1.07
N ARG A 496 11.76 -1.44 1.09
CA ARG A 496 12.23 -0.66 2.25
C ARG A 496 11.27 -0.74 3.44
N ASP A 497 9.96 -0.72 3.20
CA ASP A 497 8.97 -0.89 4.27
C ASP A 497 8.96 -2.32 4.83
N ASP A 498 9.12 -3.34 3.98
CA ASP A 498 9.25 -4.75 4.41
C ASP A 498 10.54 -5.00 5.20
N THR A 499 11.68 -4.48 4.75
CA THR A 499 12.95 -4.57 5.50
C THR A 499 12.91 -3.75 6.79
N ALA A 500 12.25 -2.59 6.82
CA ALA A 500 12.00 -1.83 8.04
C ALA A 500 11.05 -2.57 9.00
N LEU A 501 10.04 -3.28 8.50
CA LEU A 501 9.14 -4.12 9.29
C LEU A 501 9.88 -5.34 9.86
N ALA A 502 10.74 -5.99 9.08
CA ALA A 502 11.61 -7.07 9.53
C ALA A 502 12.59 -6.60 10.61
N SER A 503 13.21 -5.43 10.42
CA SER A 503 14.07 -4.79 11.43
C SER A 503 13.31 -4.50 12.72
N LYS A 504 12.11 -3.91 12.66
CA LYS A 504 11.23 -3.69 13.83
C LYS A 504 10.82 -5.00 14.52
N LYS A 505 10.59 -6.09 13.79
CA LYS A 505 10.32 -7.43 14.34
C LYS A 505 11.55 -7.98 15.09
N LEU A 506 12.75 -7.88 14.50
CA LEU A 506 14.01 -8.29 15.12
C LEU A 506 14.33 -7.45 16.37
N GLN A 507 14.17 -6.13 16.31
CA GLN A 507 14.39 -5.23 17.45
C GLN A 507 13.47 -5.58 18.63
N LYS A 508 12.19 -5.91 18.37
CA LYS A 508 11.27 -6.42 19.40
C LYS A 508 11.70 -7.77 19.99
N LYS A 509 12.30 -8.67 19.20
CA LYS A 509 12.86 -9.93 19.69
C LYS A 509 14.11 -9.70 20.56
N VAL A 510 15.01 -8.81 20.14
CA VAL A 510 16.20 -8.41 20.91
C VAL A 510 15.79 -7.78 22.25
N ALA A 511 14.79 -6.89 22.26
CA ALA A 511 14.28 -6.28 23.50
C ALA A 511 13.75 -7.33 24.50
N ARG A 512 12.99 -8.33 24.05
CA ARG A 512 12.51 -9.45 24.89
C ARG A 512 13.65 -10.27 25.46
N LEU A 513 14.58 -10.71 24.61
CA LEU A 513 15.77 -11.45 25.03
C LEU A 513 16.64 -10.65 26.01
N GLN A 514 16.72 -9.32 25.87
CA GLN A 514 17.41 -8.46 26.81
C GLN A 514 16.70 -8.36 28.17
N THR A 515 15.36 -8.31 28.20
CA THR A 515 14.60 -8.37 29.47
C THR A 515 14.71 -9.73 30.15
N GLU A 516 14.65 -10.83 29.40
CA GLU A 516 14.86 -12.19 29.91
C GLU A 516 16.29 -12.35 30.48
N LEU A 517 17.32 -11.92 29.74
CA LEU A 517 18.72 -11.92 30.19
C LEU A 517 18.92 -11.09 31.47
N ASN A 518 18.26 -9.92 31.57
CA ASN A 518 18.33 -9.09 32.77
C ASN A 518 17.64 -9.78 33.97
N SER A 519 16.50 -10.43 33.77
CA SER A 519 15.82 -11.21 34.81
C SER A 519 16.67 -12.38 35.30
N MET A 520 17.33 -13.12 34.38
CA MET A 520 18.25 -14.21 34.73
C MET A 520 19.50 -13.69 35.46
N ARG A 521 20.01 -12.51 35.12
CA ARG A 521 21.10 -11.85 35.84
C ARG A 521 20.71 -11.47 37.26
N LEU A 522 19.51 -10.90 37.47
CA LEU A 522 18.98 -10.57 38.80
C LEU A 522 18.82 -11.82 39.67
N SER A 523 18.18 -12.87 39.14
CA SER A 523 18.09 -14.16 39.84
C SER A 523 19.47 -14.75 40.18
N THR A 524 20.46 -14.59 39.30
CA THR A 524 21.85 -15.01 39.56
C THR A 524 22.52 -14.17 40.65
N THR A 525 22.23 -12.88 40.78
CA THR A 525 22.74 -12.06 41.90
C THR A 525 22.04 -12.39 43.21
N ASP A 526 20.74 -12.65 43.19
CA ASP A 526 19.96 -13.01 44.39
C ASP A 526 20.42 -14.36 44.94
N LEU A 527 20.62 -15.37 44.08
CA LEU A 527 21.18 -16.67 44.47
C LEU A 527 22.61 -16.55 45.03
N LYS A 528 23.43 -15.63 44.51
CA LYS A 528 24.76 -15.33 45.09
C LYS A 528 24.67 -14.67 46.46
N ALA A 529 23.70 -13.76 46.66
CA ALA A 529 23.46 -13.13 47.96
C ALA A 529 22.96 -14.16 49.00
N GLN A 530 22.00 -15.02 48.61
CA GLN A 530 21.53 -16.14 49.44
C GLN A 530 22.66 -17.12 49.80
N LEU A 531 23.54 -17.45 48.85
CA LEU A 531 24.71 -18.29 49.11
C LEU A 531 25.70 -17.62 50.07
N SER A 532 25.95 -16.31 49.93
CA SER A 532 26.77 -15.55 50.88
C SER A 532 26.18 -15.56 52.29
N HIS A 533 24.88 -15.28 52.42
CA HIS A 533 24.18 -15.32 53.71
C HIS A 533 24.18 -16.72 54.33
N THR A 534 24.03 -17.76 53.52
CA THR A 534 24.14 -19.17 53.97
C THR A 534 25.55 -19.48 54.49
N ASN A 535 26.60 -18.95 53.85
CA ASN A 535 27.97 -19.10 54.33
C ASN A 535 28.20 -18.34 55.65
N GLU A 536 27.67 -17.12 55.82
CA GLU A 536 27.71 -16.42 57.11
C GLU A 536 26.97 -17.17 58.22
N LEU A 537 25.78 -17.71 57.93
CA LEU A 537 25.02 -18.52 58.89
C LEU A 537 25.82 -19.78 59.29
N LYS A 538 26.47 -20.43 58.32
CA LYS A 538 27.36 -21.58 58.58
C LYS A 538 28.55 -21.19 59.47
N ILE A 539 29.16 -20.02 59.26
CA ILE A 539 30.23 -19.48 60.12
C ILE A 539 29.69 -19.25 61.54
N ARG A 540 28.57 -18.53 61.69
CA ARG A 540 27.93 -18.27 63.00
C ARG A 540 27.57 -19.56 63.74
N VAL A 541 27.08 -20.59 63.03
CA VAL A 541 26.81 -21.92 63.62
C VAL A 541 28.10 -22.64 64.04
N MET A 542 29.20 -22.51 63.29
CA MET A 542 30.51 -23.06 63.71
C MET A 542 31.07 -22.34 64.95
N GLU A 543 30.90 -21.02 65.06
CA GLU A 543 31.28 -20.22 66.23
C GLU A 543 30.45 -20.55 67.46
N GLN A 544 29.13 -20.72 67.29
CA GLN A 544 28.22 -21.19 68.33
C GLN A 544 28.59 -22.60 68.80
N ASN A 545 28.81 -23.55 67.88
CA ASN A 545 29.22 -24.92 68.22
C ASN A 545 30.54 -24.95 68.99
N ARG A 546 31.54 -24.14 68.60
CA ARG A 546 32.80 -23.98 69.35
C ARG A 546 32.56 -23.44 70.75
N THR A 547 31.69 -22.44 70.89
CA THR A 547 31.31 -21.85 72.19
C THR A 547 30.63 -22.88 73.09
N ILE A 548 29.72 -23.69 72.53
CA ILE A 548 29.06 -24.81 73.21
C ILE A 548 30.07 -25.89 73.63
N GLU A 549 31.05 -26.21 72.77
CA GLU A 549 32.11 -27.18 73.07
C GLU A 549 32.98 -26.70 74.25
N ASP A 550 33.39 -25.43 74.26
CA ASP A 550 34.20 -24.86 75.33
C ASP A 550 33.40 -24.65 76.64
N GLN A 551 32.11 -24.31 76.55
CA GLN A 551 31.18 -24.35 77.69
C GLN A 551 31.01 -25.79 78.23
N THR A 552 30.90 -26.79 77.36
CA THR A 552 30.80 -28.21 77.75
C THR A 552 32.08 -28.70 78.44
N LYS A 553 33.26 -28.31 77.95
CA LYS A 553 34.54 -28.53 78.64
C LYS A 553 34.58 -27.84 80.01
N SER A 554 33.98 -26.66 80.14
CA SER A 554 33.89 -25.93 81.41
C SER A 554 32.95 -26.61 82.41
N LEU A 555 31.74 -26.99 81.98
CA LEU A 555 30.78 -27.77 82.77
C LEU A 555 31.38 -29.11 83.21
N GLY A 556 32.10 -29.81 82.32
CA GLY A 556 32.82 -31.04 82.65
C GLY A 556 33.96 -30.86 83.66
N LYS A 557 34.53 -29.66 83.81
CA LYS A 557 35.45 -29.31 84.92
C LYS A 557 34.67 -28.98 86.19
N LEU A 558 33.55 -28.26 86.08
CA LEU A 558 32.70 -27.87 87.21
C LEU A 558 32.08 -29.08 87.88
N GLU A 559 31.51 -30.03 87.13
CA GLU A 559 30.95 -31.27 87.65
C GLU A 559 32.03 -32.14 88.33
N LYS A 560 33.22 -32.24 87.75
CA LYS A 560 34.39 -32.89 88.39
C LYS A 560 34.82 -32.20 89.70
N ASN A 561 34.52 -30.92 89.89
CA ASN A 561 34.77 -30.21 91.14
C ASN A 561 33.60 -30.36 92.12
N LYS A 562 32.35 -30.33 91.65
CA LYS A 562 31.15 -30.65 92.43
C LYS A 562 31.27 -32.04 93.05
N VAL A 563 31.60 -33.08 92.29
CA VAL A 563 31.80 -34.45 92.82
C VAL A 563 32.92 -34.53 93.87
N LYS A 564 33.96 -33.68 93.81
CA LYS A 564 34.97 -33.59 94.88
C LYS A 564 34.42 -32.92 96.13
N VAL A 565 33.60 -31.88 95.98
CA VAL A 565 32.93 -31.17 97.09
C VAL A 565 31.88 -32.07 97.75
N GLU A 566 31.06 -32.78 96.96
CA GLU A 566 30.08 -33.76 97.45
C GLU A 566 30.76 -34.90 98.22
N LYS A 567 31.90 -35.41 97.75
CA LYS A 567 32.69 -36.41 98.51
C LYS A 567 33.20 -35.85 99.84
N ARG A 568 33.69 -34.61 99.87
CA ARG A 568 34.11 -33.92 101.12
C ARG A 568 32.92 -33.68 102.07
N LEU A 569 31.78 -33.29 101.53
CA LEU A 569 30.55 -33.08 102.29
C LEU A 569 30.02 -34.40 102.88
N ALA A 570 30.10 -35.49 102.12
CA ALA A 570 29.75 -36.83 102.59
C ALA A 570 30.66 -37.29 103.74
N THR A 571 31.98 -37.11 103.64
CA THR A 571 32.90 -37.45 104.74
C THR A 571 32.62 -36.62 106.00
N VAL A 572 32.42 -35.30 105.87
CA VAL A 572 32.06 -34.43 107.00
C VAL A 572 30.70 -34.82 107.60
N LYS A 573 29.72 -35.21 106.78
CA LYS A 573 28.43 -35.70 107.26
C LYS A 573 28.57 -36.99 108.06
N THR A 574 29.35 -37.97 107.58
CA THR A 574 29.58 -39.22 108.34
C THR A 574 30.33 -38.98 109.65
N GLU A 575 31.27 -38.04 109.66
CA GLU A 575 32.02 -37.65 110.86
C GLU A 575 31.10 -36.99 111.90
N LEU A 576 30.21 -36.09 111.47
CA LEU A 576 29.17 -35.49 112.31
C LEU A 576 28.17 -36.52 112.83
N GLN A 577 27.70 -37.46 112.01
CA GLN A 577 26.79 -38.53 112.46
C GLN A 577 27.46 -39.47 113.48
N ASN A 578 28.76 -39.73 113.34
CA ASN A 578 29.55 -40.48 114.32
C ASN A 578 29.79 -39.70 115.62
N GLN A 579 29.73 -38.36 115.59
CA GLN A 579 29.76 -37.53 116.79
C GLN A 579 28.38 -37.50 117.48
N GLU A 580 27.30 -37.42 116.70
CA GLU A 580 25.91 -37.48 117.19
C GLU A 580 25.60 -38.83 117.87
N HIS A 581 26.05 -39.95 117.31
CA HIS A 581 25.85 -41.27 117.92
C HIS A 581 26.51 -41.37 119.30
N ARG A 582 27.77 -40.94 119.43
CA ARG A 582 28.50 -40.95 120.71
C ARG A 582 27.78 -40.12 121.78
N ALA A 583 27.28 -38.94 121.43
CA ALA A 583 26.48 -38.11 122.33
C ALA A 583 25.14 -38.77 122.74
N ARG A 584 24.54 -39.63 121.88
CA ARG A 584 23.35 -40.41 122.23
C ARG A 584 23.66 -41.63 123.12
N ASP A 585 24.76 -42.32 122.88
CA ASP A 585 25.22 -43.45 123.72
C ASP A 585 25.54 -42.98 125.16
N GLU A 586 26.19 -41.81 125.28
CA GLU A 586 26.45 -41.14 126.57
C GLU A 586 25.15 -40.77 127.29
N LEU A 587 24.16 -40.21 126.55
CA LEU A 587 22.84 -39.89 127.11
C LEU A 587 22.12 -41.15 127.63
N GLU A 588 22.10 -42.24 126.87
CA GLU A 588 21.48 -43.50 127.30
C GLU A 588 22.12 -44.06 128.58
N GLN A 589 23.46 -44.00 128.72
CA GLN A 589 24.12 -44.43 129.96
C GLN A 589 23.61 -43.66 131.19
N THR A 590 23.41 -42.34 131.08
CA THR A 590 22.85 -41.55 132.19
C THR A 590 21.39 -41.92 132.51
N GLN A 591 20.57 -42.22 131.50
CA GLN A 591 19.17 -42.61 131.70
C GLN A 591 19.02 -43.98 132.38
N ARG A 592 19.88 -44.96 132.04
CA ARG A 592 19.91 -46.28 132.69
C ARG A 592 20.27 -46.17 134.18
N LEU A 593 21.22 -45.29 134.51
CA LEU A 593 21.59 -44.95 135.89
C LEU A 593 20.42 -44.35 136.68
N LEU A 594 19.64 -43.46 136.07
CA LEU A 594 18.45 -42.86 136.69
C LEU A 594 17.36 -43.90 136.99
N HIS A 595 17.09 -44.82 136.05
CA HIS A 595 16.10 -45.89 136.23
C HIS A 595 16.47 -46.86 137.37
N SER A 596 17.76 -47.16 137.52
CA SER A 596 18.26 -47.98 138.64
C SER A 596 17.92 -47.36 140.00
N GLN A 597 18.11 -46.04 140.16
CA GLN A 597 17.79 -45.33 141.40
C GLN A 597 16.28 -45.27 141.67
N ALA A 598 15.45 -45.12 140.63
CA ALA A 598 14.00 -45.13 140.77
C ALA A 598 13.46 -46.48 141.31
N GLY A 599 14.04 -47.60 140.86
CA GLY A 599 13.66 -48.93 141.33
C GLY A 599 13.86 -49.15 142.83
N ALA A 600 14.99 -48.67 143.38
CA ALA A 600 15.31 -48.80 144.80
C ALA A 600 14.31 -48.07 145.73
N ILE A 601 13.71 -46.96 145.27
CA ILE A 601 12.72 -46.19 146.04
C ILE A 601 11.38 -46.96 146.14
N ALA A 602 11.00 -47.71 145.11
CA ALA A 602 9.76 -48.49 145.08
C ALA A 602 9.78 -49.68 146.06
N GLU A 603 10.93 -50.33 146.27
CA GLU A 603 11.03 -51.42 147.25
C GLU A 603 10.88 -50.95 148.69
N LEU A 604 11.39 -49.76 149.03
CA LEU A 604 11.29 -49.19 150.37
C LEU A 604 9.83 -48.90 150.76
N THR A 605 9.07 -48.27 149.86
CA THR A 605 7.64 -47.97 150.08
C THR A 605 6.77 -49.23 150.16
N HIS A 606 7.10 -50.31 149.43
CA HIS A 606 6.41 -51.60 149.60
C HIS A 606 6.70 -52.27 150.96
N ARG A 607 7.88 -52.04 151.53
CA ARG A 607 8.29 -52.61 152.82
C ARG A 607 7.59 -51.94 154.00
N GLU A 608 7.42 -50.62 153.94
CA GLU A 608 6.72 -49.80 154.93
C GLU A 608 5.26 -50.24 155.12
N LYS A 609 4.52 -50.42 154.01
CA LYS A 609 3.10 -50.80 154.05
C LYS A 609 2.83 -52.09 154.86
N LYS A 610 3.69 -53.10 154.72
CA LYS A 610 3.56 -54.39 155.41
C LYS A 610 3.70 -54.31 156.94
N LEU A 611 4.41 -53.30 157.46
CA LEU A 611 4.50 -53.06 158.90
C LEU A 611 3.21 -52.47 159.48
N LEU A 612 2.51 -51.63 158.70
CA LEU A 612 1.26 -51.00 159.10
C LEU A 612 0.11 -52.03 159.21
N ASP A 613 0.03 -52.94 158.24
CA ASP A 613 -0.94 -54.04 158.24
C ASP A 613 -0.78 -54.95 159.49
N PHE A 614 0.47 -55.29 159.85
CA PHE A 614 0.77 -56.15 161.01
C PHE A 614 0.34 -55.53 162.35
N CYS A 615 0.60 -54.23 162.55
CA CYS A 615 0.19 -53.52 163.77
C CYS A 615 -1.33 -53.52 163.97
N THR A 616 -2.09 -53.49 162.88
CA THR A 616 -3.56 -53.44 162.89
C THR A 616 -4.18 -54.73 163.43
N VAL A 617 -3.58 -55.90 163.13
CA VAL A 617 -4.07 -57.21 163.58
C VAL A 617 -3.90 -57.40 165.09
N ILE A 618 -2.77 -56.95 165.66
CA ILE A 618 -2.50 -57.10 167.11
C ILE A 618 -3.50 -56.29 167.94
N ALA A 619 -3.89 -55.10 167.49
CA ALA A 619 -4.87 -54.27 168.18
C ALA A 619 -6.25 -54.95 168.31
N GLN A 620 -6.69 -55.70 167.29
CA GLN A 620 -7.98 -56.39 167.29
C GLN A 620 -8.05 -57.55 168.32
N MET A 621 -6.93 -58.22 168.60
CA MET A 621 -6.91 -59.37 169.53
C MET A 621 -6.98 -58.97 171.02
N LEU A 622 -6.77 -57.69 171.35
CA LEU A 622 -6.65 -57.21 172.74
C LEU A 622 -7.95 -56.61 173.32
N GLY A 623 -9.09 -56.75 172.63
CA GLY A 623 -10.42 -56.50 173.19
C GLY A 623 -10.79 -55.03 173.46
N VAL A 624 -9.97 -54.06 173.04
CA VAL A 624 -10.26 -52.62 173.15
C VAL A 624 -10.79 -52.11 171.82
N ASN A 625 -12.09 -51.81 171.75
CA ASN A 625 -12.72 -51.27 170.55
C ASN A 625 -12.67 -49.72 170.51
N MET A 626 -12.59 -49.20 169.29
CA MET A 626 -12.66 -47.78 168.89
C MET A 626 -11.44 -46.89 169.23
N PRO A 627 -11.15 -45.87 168.40
CA PRO A 627 -10.92 -45.97 166.96
C PRO A 627 -9.47 -45.53 166.63
N ALA A 628 -9.17 -45.18 165.37
CA ALA A 628 -7.80 -44.86 164.95
C ALA A 628 -7.16 -43.70 165.75
N SER A 629 -5.85 -43.82 166.02
CA SER A 629 -4.97 -42.88 166.75
C SER A 629 -4.97 -42.92 168.29
N VAL A 630 -4.39 -43.97 168.87
CA VAL A 630 -3.66 -43.91 170.16
C VAL A 630 -2.30 -44.60 170.00
N PRO A 631 -1.16 -44.08 170.54
CA PRO A 631 0.17 -44.64 170.30
C PRO A 631 0.43 -46.05 170.84
N SER A 632 1.33 -46.77 170.15
CA SER A 632 1.64 -48.21 170.34
C SER A 632 2.19 -48.61 171.71
N CYS A 633 2.61 -47.66 172.55
CA CYS A 633 3.23 -47.95 173.85
C CYS A 633 2.24 -48.54 174.88
N GLU A 634 0.95 -48.22 174.80
CA GLU A 634 -0.05 -48.72 175.75
C GLU A 634 -0.50 -50.16 175.41
N VAL A 635 -0.37 -50.56 174.14
CA VAL A 635 -0.58 -51.94 173.67
C VAL A 635 0.51 -52.86 174.22
N ILE A 636 1.77 -52.41 174.21
CA ILE A 636 2.92 -53.16 174.74
C ILE A 636 2.72 -53.46 176.24
N LYS A 637 2.37 -52.45 177.05
CA LYS A 637 2.12 -52.64 178.49
C LYS A 637 1.01 -53.63 178.82
N ARG A 638 -0.03 -53.75 177.96
CA ARG A 638 -1.10 -54.74 178.16
C ARG A 638 -0.68 -56.16 177.75
N LEU A 639 0.22 -56.29 176.77
CA LEU A 639 0.87 -57.57 176.44
C LEU A 639 1.82 -58.04 177.55
N GLU A 640 2.54 -57.13 178.20
CA GLU A 640 3.43 -57.47 179.33
C GLU A 640 2.70 -58.12 180.52
N VAL A 641 1.42 -57.77 180.75
CA VAL A 641 0.60 -58.41 181.80
C VAL A 641 0.14 -59.82 181.41
N LEU A 642 -0.14 -60.06 180.12
CA LEU A 642 -0.62 -61.36 179.61
C LEU A 642 0.49 -62.39 179.37
N ILE A 643 1.75 -61.95 179.23
CA ILE A 643 2.91 -62.84 178.96
C ILE A 643 3.54 -63.39 180.26
N ASN A 644 3.14 -62.89 181.44
CA ASN A 644 3.65 -63.32 182.75
C ASN A 644 3.01 -64.61 183.31
N SER A 645 2.28 -65.38 182.49
CA SER A 645 1.81 -66.74 182.82
C SER A 645 2.26 -67.72 181.72
N GLY A 646 3.10 -68.70 182.08
CA GLY A 646 3.93 -69.49 181.14
C GLY A 646 3.22 -70.51 180.25
N HIS A 647 3.94 -71.38 179.52
CA HIS A 647 5.39 -71.65 179.58
C HIS A 647 5.92 -72.39 178.31
N HIS A 648 7.23 -72.21 178.02
CA HIS A 648 8.14 -73.06 177.22
C HIS A 648 7.75 -73.59 175.81
N PHE A 649 8.59 -73.31 174.79
CA PHE A 649 9.34 -74.36 174.04
C PHE A 649 10.52 -73.83 173.16
N SER A 650 11.72 -74.31 173.50
CA SER A 650 12.97 -74.63 172.74
C SER A 650 12.92 -74.74 171.18
N PHE A 651 13.99 -74.58 170.35
CA PHE A 651 15.42 -74.18 170.49
C PHE A 651 16.13 -74.00 169.10
N THR A 652 17.41 -73.54 169.10
CA THR A 652 18.44 -73.56 167.99
C THR A 652 18.39 -72.39 166.95
N LYS A 653 19.39 -72.13 166.06
CA LYS A 653 20.66 -72.83 165.71
C LYS A 653 21.90 -71.92 165.42
N GLN A 654 22.55 -72.04 164.24
CA GLN A 654 23.97 -71.78 163.88
C GLN A 654 24.12 -71.71 162.33
N CYS A 655 25.19 -71.25 161.63
CA CYS A 655 26.49 -70.57 161.93
C CYS A 655 27.14 -70.07 160.61
N GLY A 656 28.17 -69.22 160.68
CA GLY A 656 29.34 -69.30 159.76
C GLY A 656 29.77 -68.05 158.97
N VAL A 657 31.08 -67.71 159.03
CA VAL A 657 31.82 -66.66 158.28
C VAL A 657 33.26 -67.19 158.08
N PRO A 658 33.90 -67.08 156.88
CA PRO A 658 35.06 -66.18 156.73
C PRO A 658 35.34 -65.62 155.30
N HIS A 659 36.36 -64.74 155.21
CA HIS A 659 36.93 -64.15 153.98
C HIS A 659 37.77 -65.13 153.13
N HIS A 660 38.16 -64.70 151.92
CA HIS A 660 39.57 -64.76 151.45
C HIS A 660 39.90 -63.69 150.38
N GLN A 661 41.14 -63.68 149.88
CA GLN A 661 41.85 -62.54 149.25
C GLN A 661 42.80 -63.04 148.13
N HIS A 662 43.27 -62.14 147.25
CA HIS A 662 44.46 -62.19 146.34
C HIS A 662 44.30 -62.31 144.79
N HIS A 663 44.96 -61.36 144.12
CA HIS A 663 45.89 -61.45 142.96
C HIS A 663 45.51 -61.80 141.49
N LEU A 664 45.77 -60.79 140.62
CA LEU A 664 46.70 -60.76 139.45
C LEU A 664 46.43 -61.54 138.13
N VAL A 665 47.25 -61.15 137.14
CA VAL A 665 47.45 -61.65 135.75
C VAL A 665 46.45 -61.05 134.74
N LEU A 666 46.79 -60.12 133.81
CA LEU A 666 48.04 -59.67 133.13
C LEU A 666 48.53 -60.56 131.98
N ILE A 667 48.20 -60.20 130.73
CA ILE A 667 48.98 -60.42 129.48
C ILE A 667 48.37 -59.61 128.30
N PRO A 668 49.12 -59.20 127.25
CA PRO A 668 48.77 -58.03 126.42
C PRO A 668 48.74 -58.29 124.89
N ASP A 669 48.71 -57.18 124.14
CA ASP A 669 49.21 -56.94 122.76
C ASP A 669 49.82 -58.09 121.94
N THR A 670 49.55 -58.09 120.63
CA THR A 670 50.63 -57.94 119.62
C THR A 670 50.13 -57.53 118.23
N SER A 671 51.07 -57.08 117.39
CA SER A 671 50.82 -56.42 116.10
C SER A 671 51.53 -57.12 114.92
N ALA A 672 51.05 -56.81 113.71
CA ALA A 672 51.79 -56.72 112.43
C ALA A 672 52.11 -57.98 111.59
N SER A 673 51.95 -57.80 110.26
CA SER A 673 52.59 -58.49 109.12
C SER A 673 52.23 -59.98 108.88
N SER A 674 52.26 -60.56 107.66
CA SER A 674 52.91 -60.16 106.38
C SER A 674 52.07 -60.70 105.17
N VAL A 675 51.98 -60.05 103.99
CA VAL A 675 52.84 -60.11 102.76
C VAL A 675 52.68 -61.40 101.90
N ILE A 676 53.03 -61.31 100.59
CA ILE A 676 52.95 -62.29 99.47
C ILE A 676 51.60 -62.21 98.71
N THR A 677 51.47 -61.88 97.40
CA THR A 677 52.33 -61.57 96.22
C THR A 677 52.38 -62.64 95.11
N ALA A 678 51.50 -62.51 94.10
CA ALA A 678 51.60 -62.92 92.67
C ALA A 678 50.31 -62.43 91.94
N GLY A 679 50.21 -62.12 90.64
CA GLY A 679 51.13 -62.28 89.49
C GLY A 679 50.72 -63.46 88.58
N SER A 680 50.45 -63.32 87.27
CA SER A 680 50.43 -62.14 86.38
C SER A 680 49.75 -62.47 85.02
N LEU A 681 49.26 -61.44 84.29
CA LEU A 681 48.87 -61.43 82.84
C LEU A 681 47.68 -62.35 82.41
N GLY A 682 46.88 -62.04 81.38
CA GLY A 682 46.88 -60.92 80.41
C GLY A 682 47.30 -61.33 78.99
N PRO A 683 47.00 -60.55 77.93
CA PRO A 683 46.20 -59.30 77.84
C PRO A 683 44.68 -59.61 77.75
N GLU A 684 43.71 -58.86 77.19
CA GLU A 684 43.60 -57.60 76.38
C GLU A 684 42.25 -56.91 76.80
N GLY A 685 41.50 -56.05 76.08
CA GLY A 685 41.54 -55.56 74.70
C GLY A 685 40.45 -54.51 74.42
N ARG A 686 40.22 -54.09 73.16
CA ARG A 686 39.28 -53.01 72.79
C ARG A 686 38.65 -53.16 71.39
N MET A 687 37.43 -52.63 71.21
CA MET A 687 37.13 -51.46 70.34
C MET A 687 35.63 -51.01 70.42
N GLN A 688 35.32 -49.85 69.80
CA GLN A 688 34.05 -49.07 69.78
C GLN A 688 34.03 -48.21 68.48
N PRO A 689 32.95 -47.51 68.01
CA PRO A 689 31.51 -47.52 68.34
C PRO A 689 30.45 -47.30 67.16
N PRO A 690 30.68 -47.56 65.85
CA PRO A 690 30.12 -46.70 64.78
C PRO A 690 28.66 -46.93 64.24
N LEU A 691 27.78 -45.97 64.54
CA LEU A 691 26.77 -45.26 63.69
C LEU A 691 26.11 -45.85 62.40
N ASN A 692 24.76 -45.87 62.42
CA ASN A 692 23.76 -45.39 61.44
C ASN A 692 23.89 -45.57 59.90
N THR A 693 22.83 -46.12 59.29
CA THR A 693 22.03 -45.56 58.16
C THR A 693 20.91 -46.57 57.78
N LYS A 694 19.80 -46.25 57.09
CA LYS A 694 18.89 -45.08 57.10
C LYS A 694 17.59 -45.53 56.39
N THR A 695 16.43 -45.03 56.77
CA THR A 695 15.14 -45.42 56.17
C THR A 695 14.77 -44.60 54.92
N THR A 696 13.95 -45.22 54.07
CA THR A 696 13.13 -44.77 52.93
C THR A 696 12.69 -43.30 52.87
N THR A 697 12.42 -42.85 51.63
CA THR A 697 11.73 -41.61 51.17
C THR A 697 12.47 -40.29 51.39
#